data_AF-A0A6P3X2J1-F1
#
_entry.id   AF-A0A6P3X2J1-F1
#
_cell.length_a   1.000
_cell.length_b   1.000
_cell.length_c   1.000
_cell.angle_alpha   90.00
_cell.angle_beta   90.00
_cell.angle_gamma   90.00
#
_symmetry.space_group_name_H-M   'P 1'
#
loop_
_entity.id
_entity.type
_entity.pdbx_description
1 polymer ?
#
loop_
_entity_poly.entity_id
_entity_poly.type
_entity_poly.pdbx_seq_one_letter_code
_entity_poly.pdbx_strand_id
1 'polypeptide(L)'
;MLIALGLTLSLLSVLLIVRKWYLRRFRCSKIIRLVVLGDVGRSPRMQYHAMSFAKQGHTVEIVGYPGSPPLQKIRENAQISVHHLRPPPELQNSLPRLLSYTVKVLWQTANLLWLLIRRPIPHSLIMQNPPAIPTMPVTWFYCVLMEVQFVIDWHNYAHSIMALSLGKDHALVRLAKFIEMTFGRRAGLNFCVSNAMRLDLLNRWGIKAGHLLDRPGEQFRSISLAEKHEFLLKLAEKYDVFKGPRKDSSIFTECSSNGVHLSPKRPGFIVSSTSWTEDEDFSILLNALQEYENACESGESNLPDLICVITGKGPLKDFYIAIIDLKKWRHVKVVTPWLENEDYPKMLASADLGVCLHISSSGLDLPMKVLDMFGCGLPVCAYNFDCLSELVEHNENGLVFENETELAQQLKTWFHDFPNNETQRQLEEKFRQNLVLTHQLIPSTQCLVTLSMRDGELNDRPIIGILTQEIDYHLNLTHPGQYHSYIAASYVKFVEGAGARPVPIWIGGNDSYYEDVLSKVNGVLWPGGSTYFNQSDGYADAGAAIYRIAKKINDRGEYFPILGICLGFELLTYVAANGVEHRNVCFSQNQALALEFKPDFNKSNLFQYAPSDVVEILKLERVTANFHMFCVTEEGLRSVNLTDEFRVMSLNHDKMGQKFISTLEHKNYPFYGIQFHPEKNLYEWKTSKNIPHGADAIRVAQYFADFFINEARRNTHRFSSPQEEEQSLMYNYPVTYTAPQGSAFLQCYMFKKNDRSFHRNVL
;
A
#
# COMPACT_ATOMS: atom_id res chain seq x y z
N MET A 1 24.97 -53.90 3.10
CA MET A 1 24.66 -52.63 2.40
C MET A 1 23.89 -51.64 3.28
N LEU A 2 22.76 -52.02 3.89
CA LEU A 2 21.98 -51.15 4.81
C LEU A 2 22.76 -50.68 6.06
N ILE A 3 23.58 -51.54 6.65
CA ILE A 3 24.42 -51.19 7.82
C ILE A 3 25.52 -50.20 7.43
N ALA A 4 26.17 -50.38 6.28
CA ALA A 4 27.17 -49.45 5.76
C ALA A 4 26.53 -48.08 5.43
N LEU A 5 25.33 -48.08 4.84
CA LEU A 5 24.56 -46.85 4.60
C LEU A 5 24.21 -46.14 5.91
N GLY A 6 23.76 -46.88 6.92
CA GLY A 6 23.46 -46.36 8.26
C GLY A 6 24.68 -45.76 8.96
N LEU A 7 25.84 -46.41 8.87
CA LEU A 7 27.11 -45.91 9.43
C LEU A 7 27.62 -44.67 8.67
N THR A 8 27.46 -44.62 7.35
CA THR A 8 27.83 -43.41 6.58
C THR A 8 26.90 -42.23 6.88
N LEU A 9 25.61 -42.47 7.05
CA LEU A 9 24.64 -41.44 7.45
C LEU A 9 24.91 -40.95 8.87
N SER A 10 25.21 -41.84 9.82
CA SER A 10 25.54 -41.43 11.20
C SER A 10 26.84 -40.64 11.26
N LEU A 11 27.88 -41.05 10.52
CA LEU A 11 29.14 -40.31 10.43
C LEU A 11 28.93 -38.93 9.79
N LEU A 12 28.11 -38.84 8.73
CA LEU A 12 27.75 -37.56 8.11
C LEU A 12 26.97 -36.67 9.10
N SER A 13 26.03 -37.23 9.86
CA SER A 13 25.29 -36.52 10.91
C SER A 13 26.23 -36.01 12.00
N VAL A 14 27.16 -36.83 12.47
CA VAL A 14 28.18 -36.43 13.47
C VAL A 14 29.09 -35.34 12.92
N LEU A 15 29.58 -35.48 11.67
CA LEU A 15 30.39 -34.45 11.02
C LEU A 15 29.63 -33.12 10.84
N LEU A 16 28.34 -33.19 10.51
CA LEU A 16 27.47 -32.01 10.42
C LEU A 16 27.24 -31.36 11.79
N ILE A 17 27.07 -32.14 12.86
CA ILE A 17 26.92 -31.65 14.23
C ILE A 17 28.23 -31.02 14.73
N VAL A 18 29.38 -31.67 14.52
CA VAL A 18 30.70 -31.16 14.91
C VAL A 18 31.03 -29.89 14.12
N ARG A 19 30.77 -29.88 12.81
CA ARG A 19 30.91 -28.69 11.96
C ARG A 19 29.96 -27.58 12.40
N LYS A 20 28.71 -27.88 12.73
CA LYS A 20 27.73 -26.91 13.26
C LYS A 20 28.26 -26.27 14.54
N TRP A 21 28.80 -27.06 15.47
CA TRP A 21 29.42 -26.56 16.70
C TRP A 21 30.67 -25.70 16.42
N TYR A 22 31.52 -26.11 15.48
CA TYR A 22 32.70 -25.34 15.07
C TYR A 22 32.32 -24.01 14.40
N LEU A 23 31.39 -24.04 13.44
CA LEU A 23 30.97 -22.85 12.68
C LEU A 23 30.07 -21.91 13.48
N ARG A 24 29.39 -22.37 14.54
CA ARG A 24 28.68 -21.49 15.49
C ARG A 24 29.61 -20.45 16.12
N ARG A 25 30.90 -20.75 16.31
CA ARG A 25 31.91 -19.78 16.77
C ARG A 25 32.25 -18.69 15.75
N PHE A 26 31.94 -18.92 14.47
CA PHE A 26 32.19 -18.00 13.36
C PHE A 26 30.89 -17.49 12.73
N ARG A 27 29.75 -17.59 13.43
CA ARG A 27 28.46 -17.09 12.96
C ARG A 27 28.57 -15.57 12.81
N CYS A 28 28.58 -15.09 11.56
CA CYS A 28 28.60 -13.67 11.26
C CYS A 28 27.15 -13.18 11.15
N SER A 29 26.72 -12.32 12.08
CA SER A 29 25.36 -11.76 12.14
C SER A 29 25.01 -10.87 10.93
N LYS A 30 25.99 -10.55 10.07
CA LYS A 30 25.80 -9.64 8.93
C LYS A 30 25.58 -10.34 7.58
N ILE A 31 25.70 -11.67 7.49
CA ILE A 31 25.60 -12.38 6.19
C ILE A 31 24.14 -12.74 5.86
N ILE A 32 23.68 -12.33 4.68
CA ILE A 32 22.39 -12.71 4.10
C ILE A 32 22.63 -13.51 2.82
N ARG A 33 21.99 -14.68 2.70
CA ARG A 33 22.11 -15.52 1.50
C ARG A 33 20.83 -15.52 0.71
N LEU A 34 20.92 -15.17 -0.58
CA LEU A 34 19.82 -15.18 -1.53
C LEU A 34 19.96 -16.41 -2.43
N VAL A 35 18.92 -17.25 -2.52
CA VAL A 35 18.91 -18.46 -3.34
C VAL A 35 17.94 -18.30 -4.50
N VAL A 36 18.50 -18.35 -5.70
CA VAL A 36 17.79 -18.29 -6.99
C VAL A 36 18.14 -19.56 -7.75
N LEU A 37 17.26 -20.57 -7.78
CA LEU A 37 17.52 -21.78 -8.56
C LEU A 37 17.22 -21.54 -10.05
N GLY A 38 17.89 -20.54 -10.63
CA GLY A 38 17.72 -20.01 -11.99
C GLY A 38 18.90 -19.12 -12.37
N ASP A 39 18.86 -18.54 -13.57
CA ASP A 39 19.86 -17.56 -14.02
C ASP A 39 19.79 -16.29 -13.17
N VAL A 40 20.86 -15.97 -12.46
CA VAL A 40 20.93 -14.80 -11.57
C VAL A 40 20.70 -13.50 -12.33
N GLY A 41 21.23 -13.36 -13.55
CA GLY A 41 21.10 -12.14 -14.34
C GLY A 41 19.65 -11.85 -14.77
N ARG A 42 18.81 -12.90 -14.82
CA ARG A 42 17.39 -12.82 -15.17
C ARG A 42 16.46 -12.77 -13.96
N SER A 43 17.00 -12.51 -12.76
CA SER A 43 16.22 -12.36 -11.53
C SER A 43 16.41 -10.96 -10.94
N PRO A 44 15.85 -9.92 -11.56
CA PRO A 44 16.07 -8.52 -11.16
C PRO A 44 15.64 -8.25 -9.71
N ARG A 45 14.49 -8.79 -9.27
CA ARG A 45 14.00 -8.65 -7.88
C ARG A 45 15.03 -9.13 -6.85
N MET A 46 15.66 -10.28 -7.07
CA MET A 46 16.68 -10.81 -6.17
C MET A 46 17.98 -10.00 -6.20
N GLN A 47 18.33 -9.42 -7.35
CA GLN A 47 19.44 -8.49 -7.45
C GLN A 47 19.12 -7.18 -6.68
N TYR A 48 17.89 -6.67 -6.75
CA TYR A 48 17.48 -5.51 -5.96
C TYR A 48 17.46 -5.80 -4.46
N HIS A 49 17.00 -6.97 -4.03
CA HIS A 49 17.16 -7.39 -2.63
C HIS A 49 18.62 -7.41 -2.20
N ALA A 50 19.52 -7.94 -3.03
CA ALA A 50 20.95 -7.95 -2.73
C ALA A 50 21.50 -6.53 -2.53
N MET A 51 21.14 -5.60 -3.41
CA MET A 51 21.52 -4.20 -3.28
C MET A 51 20.95 -3.57 -2.00
N SER A 52 19.68 -3.80 -1.70
CA SER A 52 19.02 -3.24 -0.52
C SER A 52 19.65 -3.72 0.78
N PHE A 53 19.97 -5.00 0.89
CA PHE A 53 20.68 -5.53 2.05
C PHE A 53 22.12 -5.00 2.15
N ALA A 54 22.83 -4.92 1.02
CA ALA A 54 24.18 -4.36 1.00
C ALA A 54 24.22 -2.88 1.44
N LYS A 55 23.23 -2.08 1.03
CA LYS A 55 23.06 -0.68 1.48
C LYS A 55 22.87 -0.57 2.99
N GLN A 56 22.25 -1.56 3.63
CA GLN A 56 22.07 -1.64 5.08
C GLN A 56 23.29 -2.24 5.82
N GLY A 57 24.42 -2.41 5.12
CA GLY A 57 25.68 -2.88 5.73
C GLY A 57 25.77 -4.39 5.92
N HIS A 58 24.91 -5.17 5.25
CA HIS A 58 25.02 -6.62 5.22
C HIS A 58 25.97 -7.09 4.12
N THR A 59 26.67 -8.19 4.37
CA THR A 59 27.37 -8.94 3.33
C THR A 59 26.37 -9.90 2.69
N VAL A 60 26.26 -9.87 1.37
CA VAL A 60 25.25 -10.65 0.64
C VAL A 60 25.90 -11.70 -0.24
N GLU A 61 25.41 -12.92 -0.16
CA GLU A 61 25.79 -14.02 -1.06
C GLU A 61 24.60 -14.43 -1.91
N ILE A 62 24.72 -14.34 -3.24
CA ILE A 62 23.70 -14.80 -4.18
C ILE A 62 24.10 -16.18 -4.71
N VAL A 63 23.22 -17.16 -4.62
CA VAL A 63 23.41 -18.52 -5.15
C VAL A 63 22.47 -18.74 -6.32
N GLY A 64 23.00 -19.08 -7.50
CA GLY A 64 22.19 -19.41 -8.66
C GLY A 64 22.99 -19.88 -9.87
N TYR A 65 22.37 -20.07 -11.02
CA TYR A 65 23.08 -20.46 -12.25
C TYR A 65 23.76 -19.28 -12.93
N PRO A 66 24.85 -19.53 -13.67
CA PRO A 66 25.40 -18.53 -14.59
C PRO A 66 24.46 -18.36 -15.79
N GLY A 67 24.62 -17.27 -16.53
CA GLY A 67 23.82 -16.96 -17.70
C GLY A 67 24.01 -15.51 -18.11
N SER A 68 22.93 -14.73 -18.11
CA SER A 68 22.99 -13.29 -18.35
C SER A 68 23.86 -12.58 -17.29
N PRO A 69 24.63 -11.54 -17.67
CA PRO A 69 25.44 -10.80 -16.71
C PRO A 69 24.55 -10.10 -15.67
N PRO A 70 24.83 -10.22 -14.36
CA PRO A 70 24.14 -9.43 -13.34
C PRO A 70 24.34 -7.92 -13.55
N LEU A 71 23.46 -7.12 -12.95
CA LEU A 71 23.54 -5.65 -12.94
C LEU A 71 24.95 -5.20 -12.58
N GLN A 72 25.43 -4.15 -13.25
CA GLN A 72 26.78 -3.62 -13.02
C GLN A 72 27.01 -3.29 -11.53
N LYS A 73 26.01 -2.67 -10.88
CA LYS A 73 25.99 -2.36 -9.45
C LYS A 73 26.14 -3.59 -8.53
N ILE A 74 25.77 -4.79 -8.98
CA ILE A 74 26.00 -6.05 -8.24
C ILE A 74 27.46 -6.50 -8.41
N ARG A 75 27.96 -6.47 -9.65
CA ARG A 75 29.32 -6.94 -9.98
C ARG A 75 30.41 -6.09 -9.34
N GLU A 76 30.16 -4.80 -9.17
CA GLU A 76 31.11 -3.83 -8.61
C GLU A 76 31.02 -3.68 -7.09
N ASN A 77 29.99 -4.23 -6.44
CA ASN A 77 29.79 -4.06 -5.00
C ASN A 77 30.59 -5.07 -4.18
N ALA A 78 31.58 -4.58 -3.43
CA ALA A 78 32.45 -5.42 -2.60
C ALA A 78 31.73 -6.21 -1.49
N GLN A 79 30.51 -5.82 -1.11
CA GLN A 79 29.70 -6.52 -0.11
C GLN A 79 28.84 -7.64 -0.72
N ILE A 80 28.77 -7.75 -2.05
CA ILE A 80 27.93 -8.75 -2.73
C ILE A 80 28.84 -9.74 -3.46
N SER A 81 28.56 -11.03 -3.27
CA SER A 81 29.26 -12.09 -3.98
C SER A 81 28.26 -13.04 -4.64
N VAL A 82 28.56 -13.47 -5.87
CA VAL A 82 27.73 -14.42 -6.62
C VAL A 82 28.42 -15.78 -6.64
N HIS A 83 27.66 -16.83 -6.34
CA HIS A 83 28.12 -18.20 -6.24
C HIS A 83 27.33 -19.08 -7.20
N HIS A 84 28.01 -19.56 -8.23
CA HIS A 84 27.36 -20.31 -9.28
C HIS A 84 27.16 -21.79 -8.95
N LEU A 85 25.94 -22.27 -9.17
CA LEU A 85 25.59 -23.68 -9.20
C LEU A 85 26.05 -24.31 -10.51
N ARG A 86 26.30 -25.63 -10.48
CA ARG A 86 26.65 -26.40 -11.68
C ARG A 86 25.36 -26.82 -12.39
N PRO A 87 25.16 -26.47 -13.67
CA PRO A 87 23.96 -26.85 -14.40
C PRO A 87 23.80 -28.37 -14.42
N PRO A 88 22.55 -28.89 -14.42
CA PRO A 88 22.31 -30.32 -14.52
C PRO A 88 22.78 -30.84 -15.90
N PRO A 89 23.23 -32.10 -15.98
CA PRO A 89 23.62 -32.70 -17.25
C PRO A 89 22.41 -32.77 -18.21
N GLU A 90 22.63 -32.42 -19.48
CA GLU A 90 21.61 -32.44 -20.53
C GLU A 90 21.32 -33.88 -20.98
N LEU A 91 20.41 -34.55 -20.28
CA LEU A 91 20.04 -35.96 -20.53
C LEU A 91 18.70 -36.12 -21.27
N GLN A 92 18.12 -35.04 -21.79
CA GLN A 92 16.79 -35.05 -22.43
C GLN A 92 16.73 -35.93 -23.68
N ASN A 93 17.86 -36.14 -24.36
CA ASN A 93 17.95 -36.98 -25.56
C ASN A 93 18.35 -38.43 -25.27
N SER A 94 18.72 -38.77 -24.02
CA SER A 94 19.30 -40.08 -23.67
C SER A 94 18.48 -40.88 -22.66
N LEU A 95 17.49 -40.27 -22.00
CA LEU A 95 16.64 -40.92 -21.00
C LEU A 95 15.15 -40.55 -21.18
N PRO A 96 14.21 -41.41 -20.76
CA PRO A 96 12.79 -41.04 -20.70
C PRO A 96 12.56 -39.77 -19.88
N ARG A 97 11.59 -38.92 -20.28
CA ARG A 97 11.34 -37.60 -19.67
C ARG A 97 11.26 -37.63 -18.14
N LEU A 98 10.51 -38.59 -17.56
CA LEU A 98 10.37 -38.73 -16.11
C LEU A 98 11.71 -39.00 -15.41
N LEU A 99 12.54 -39.87 -15.98
CA LEU A 99 13.85 -40.20 -15.42
C LEU A 99 14.83 -39.03 -15.54
N SER A 100 14.78 -38.29 -16.66
CA SER A 100 15.55 -37.06 -16.86
C SER A 100 15.18 -35.99 -15.80
N TYR A 101 13.89 -35.81 -15.51
CA TYR A 101 13.45 -34.92 -14.42
C TYR A 101 13.93 -35.39 -13.05
N THR A 102 13.85 -36.68 -12.74
CA THR A 102 14.36 -37.22 -11.47
C THR A 102 15.87 -36.98 -11.31
N VAL A 103 16.66 -37.27 -12.35
CA VAL A 103 18.11 -37.02 -12.34
C VAL A 103 18.40 -35.52 -12.16
N LYS A 104 17.67 -34.65 -12.85
CA LYS A 104 17.77 -33.20 -12.69
C LYS A 104 17.51 -32.77 -11.23
N VAL A 105 16.42 -33.24 -10.63
CA VAL A 105 16.06 -32.90 -9.23
C VAL A 105 17.12 -33.41 -8.25
N LEU A 106 17.63 -34.63 -8.42
CA LEU A 106 18.69 -35.19 -7.58
C LEU A 106 19.99 -34.41 -7.71
N TRP A 107 20.39 -34.05 -8.94
CA TRP A 107 21.57 -33.23 -9.20
C TRP A 107 21.45 -31.85 -8.55
N GLN A 108 20.32 -31.16 -8.77
CA GLN A 108 20.06 -29.85 -8.20
C GLN A 108 20.06 -29.88 -6.66
N THR A 109 19.46 -30.92 -6.07
CA THR A 109 19.47 -31.17 -4.63
C THR A 109 20.89 -31.31 -4.09
N ALA A 110 21.69 -32.20 -4.68
CA ALA A 110 23.05 -32.47 -4.25
C ALA A 110 23.95 -31.23 -4.42
N ASN A 111 23.84 -30.54 -5.55
CA ASN A 111 24.68 -29.37 -5.86
C ASN A 111 24.34 -28.18 -4.96
N LEU A 112 23.06 -27.87 -4.76
CA LEU A 112 22.61 -26.79 -3.88
C LEU A 112 23.02 -27.07 -2.43
N LEU A 113 22.73 -28.26 -1.91
CA LEU A 113 23.07 -28.62 -0.53
C LEU A 113 24.59 -28.60 -0.29
N TRP A 114 25.37 -29.11 -1.23
CA TRP A 114 26.84 -29.08 -1.17
C TRP A 114 27.39 -27.64 -1.12
N LEU A 115 26.84 -26.74 -1.93
CA LEU A 115 27.24 -25.33 -1.94
C LEU A 115 26.86 -24.66 -0.60
N LEU A 116 25.63 -24.85 -0.12
CA LEU A 116 25.15 -24.27 1.14
C LEU A 116 25.97 -24.75 2.35
N ILE A 117 26.35 -26.02 2.39
CA ILE A 117 27.14 -26.58 3.50
C ILE A 117 28.58 -26.05 3.48
N ARG A 118 29.19 -25.85 2.30
CA ARG A 118 30.59 -25.42 2.19
C ARG A 118 30.83 -23.94 2.53
N ARG A 119 29.79 -23.12 2.54
CA ARG A 119 29.88 -21.69 2.84
C ARG A 119 29.71 -21.41 4.34
N PRO A 120 30.10 -20.21 4.81
CA PRO A 120 29.79 -19.75 6.17
C PRO A 120 28.30 -19.81 6.48
N ILE A 121 27.92 -19.95 7.75
CA ILE A 121 26.51 -19.98 8.15
C ILE A 121 25.95 -18.55 8.10
N PRO A 122 24.92 -18.26 7.28
CA PRO A 122 24.34 -16.93 7.20
C PRO A 122 23.39 -16.69 8.39
N HIS A 123 23.04 -15.43 8.64
CA HIS A 123 21.98 -15.10 9.59
C HIS A 123 20.61 -15.51 9.04
N SER A 124 20.34 -15.13 7.78
CA SER A 124 19.10 -15.42 7.06
C SER A 124 19.40 -16.00 5.68
N LEU A 125 18.55 -16.93 5.25
CA LEU A 125 18.51 -17.45 3.89
C LEU A 125 17.15 -17.11 3.28
N ILE A 126 17.17 -16.37 2.18
CA ILE A 126 15.99 -15.95 1.43
C ILE A 126 15.95 -16.73 0.12
N MET A 127 14.87 -17.45 -0.11
CA MET A 127 14.65 -18.22 -1.33
C MET A 127 13.64 -17.52 -2.23
N GLN A 128 13.95 -17.42 -3.52
CA GLN A 128 12.97 -17.08 -4.56
C GLN A 128 12.08 -18.29 -4.88
N ASN A 129 10.76 -18.12 -4.83
CA ASN A 129 9.80 -19.05 -5.41
C ASN A 129 9.09 -18.41 -6.61
N PRO A 130 9.09 -19.05 -7.80
CA PRO A 130 9.57 -20.40 -8.14
C PRO A 130 11.08 -20.50 -8.46
N PRO A 131 11.67 -21.73 -8.53
CA PRO A 131 11.02 -23.04 -8.44
C PRO A 131 10.98 -23.63 -7.02
N ALA A 132 9.87 -24.28 -6.68
CA ALA A 132 9.69 -24.99 -5.40
C ALA A 132 10.48 -26.31 -5.32
N ILE A 133 10.57 -27.06 -6.42
CA ILE A 133 11.24 -28.37 -6.47
C ILE A 133 12.62 -28.24 -7.15
N PRO A 134 13.73 -28.69 -6.53
CA PRO A 134 13.88 -29.16 -5.14
C PRO A 134 14.13 -28.03 -4.11
N THR A 135 14.13 -26.76 -4.54
CA THR A 135 14.68 -25.64 -3.76
C THR A 135 14.08 -25.53 -2.36
N MET A 136 12.75 -25.50 -2.20
CA MET A 136 12.08 -25.30 -0.91
C MET A 136 12.43 -26.38 0.12
N PRO A 137 12.28 -27.69 -0.18
CA PRO A 137 12.67 -28.75 0.76
C PRO A 137 14.15 -28.67 1.17
N VAL A 138 15.04 -28.37 0.22
CA VAL A 138 16.49 -28.34 0.45
C VAL A 138 16.89 -27.15 1.32
N THR A 139 16.38 -25.95 1.01
CA THR A 139 16.68 -24.74 1.78
C THR A 139 16.07 -24.81 3.18
N TRP A 140 14.83 -25.29 3.32
CA TRP A 140 14.21 -25.52 4.62
C TRP A 140 15.02 -26.50 5.46
N PHE A 141 15.39 -27.65 4.90
CA PHE A 141 16.17 -28.67 5.61
C PHE A 141 17.51 -28.11 6.08
N TYR A 142 18.23 -27.37 5.22
CA TYR A 142 19.45 -26.68 5.60
C TYR A 142 19.22 -25.68 6.75
N CYS A 143 18.17 -24.85 6.67
CA CYS A 143 17.87 -23.84 7.67
C CYS A 143 17.53 -24.45 9.03
N VAL A 144 16.76 -25.54 9.07
CA VAL A 144 16.47 -26.28 10.31
C VAL A 144 17.75 -26.87 10.90
N LEU A 145 18.56 -27.54 10.08
CA LEU A 145 19.79 -28.18 10.53
C LEU A 145 20.78 -27.15 11.10
N MET A 146 20.92 -26.00 10.44
CA MET A 146 21.91 -24.98 10.74
C MET A 146 21.38 -23.82 11.62
N GLU A 147 20.11 -23.84 12.01
CA GLU A 147 19.41 -22.78 12.77
C GLU A 147 19.53 -21.39 12.13
N VAL A 148 19.25 -21.36 10.82
CA VAL A 148 19.22 -20.15 9.99
C VAL A 148 17.77 -19.71 9.82
N GLN A 149 17.51 -18.40 9.82
CA GLN A 149 16.17 -17.89 9.53
C GLN A 149 15.82 -18.20 8.08
N PHE A 150 14.79 -19.00 7.85
CA PHE A 150 14.31 -19.35 6.53
C PHE A 150 13.22 -18.37 6.07
N VAL A 151 13.47 -17.69 4.95
CA VAL A 151 12.56 -16.72 4.35
C VAL A 151 12.23 -17.15 2.93
N ILE A 152 10.96 -17.03 2.55
CA ILE A 152 10.50 -17.28 1.17
C ILE A 152 9.97 -15.98 0.58
N ASP A 153 10.46 -15.63 -0.61
CA ASP A 153 9.93 -14.56 -1.44
C ASP A 153 9.09 -15.17 -2.57
N TRP A 154 7.77 -14.99 -2.48
CA TRP A 154 6.75 -15.56 -3.36
C TRP A 154 6.48 -14.61 -4.53
N HIS A 155 7.00 -14.97 -5.71
CA HIS A 155 6.75 -14.21 -6.95
C HIS A 155 5.57 -14.81 -7.71
N ASN A 156 5.51 -16.14 -7.75
CA ASN A 156 4.41 -16.88 -8.34
C ASN A 156 4.38 -18.28 -7.69
N TYR A 157 3.41 -19.09 -8.05
CA TYR A 157 3.35 -20.48 -7.63
C TYR A 157 4.03 -21.40 -8.65
N ALA A 158 4.96 -22.21 -8.17
CA ALA A 158 5.63 -23.22 -8.97
C ALA A 158 4.63 -24.22 -9.56
N HIS A 159 3.57 -24.58 -8.82
CA HIS A 159 2.54 -25.47 -9.33
C HIS A 159 1.68 -24.84 -10.44
N SER A 160 1.41 -23.52 -10.39
CA SER A 160 0.60 -22.85 -11.43
C SER A 160 1.39 -22.75 -12.74
N ILE A 161 2.68 -22.38 -12.69
CA ILE A 161 3.57 -22.36 -13.85
C ILE A 161 3.69 -23.77 -14.45
N MET A 162 3.87 -24.80 -13.62
CA MET A 162 3.99 -26.17 -14.09
C MET A 162 2.69 -26.69 -14.73
N ALA A 163 1.53 -26.20 -14.28
CA ALA A 163 0.24 -26.59 -14.83
C ALA A 163 0.03 -26.11 -16.27
N LEU A 164 0.69 -25.02 -16.70
CA LEU A 164 0.64 -24.56 -18.10
C LEU A 164 1.15 -25.63 -19.07
N SER A 165 2.27 -26.28 -18.76
CA SER A 165 2.88 -27.28 -19.66
C SER A 165 2.40 -28.72 -19.44
N LEU A 166 2.00 -29.09 -18.21
CA LEU A 166 1.66 -30.48 -17.86
C LEU A 166 0.16 -30.73 -17.61
N GLY A 167 -0.63 -29.66 -17.50
CA GLY A 167 -2.04 -29.72 -17.09
C GLY A 167 -2.24 -29.72 -15.57
N LYS A 168 -3.39 -29.19 -15.12
CA LYS A 168 -3.71 -28.97 -13.69
C LYS A 168 -3.77 -30.25 -12.85
N ASP A 169 -4.18 -31.37 -13.43
CA ASP A 169 -4.37 -32.65 -12.72
C ASP A 169 -3.10 -33.52 -12.64
N HIS A 170 -2.02 -33.07 -13.27
CA HIS A 170 -0.77 -33.83 -13.34
C HIS A 170 -0.17 -34.08 -11.95
N ALA A 171 0.37 -35.28 -11.71
CA ALA A 171 0.89 -35.67 -10.40
C ALA A 171 2.01 -34.76 -9.88
N LEU A 172 2.90 -34.29 -10.77
CA LEU A 172 3.97 -33.34 -10.41
C LEU A 172 3.44 -31.97 -10.00
N VAL A 173 2.33 -31.50 -10.58
CA VAL A 173 1.68 -30.24 -10.20
C VAL A 173 1.11 -30.34 -8.79
N ARG A 174 0.43 -31.46 -8.47
CA ARG A 174 -0.06 -31.75 -7.11
C ARG A 174 1.09 -31.85 -6.10
N LEU A 175 2.21 -32.47 -6.48
CA LEU A 175 3.41 -32.55 -5.65
C LEU A 175 4.01 -31.16 -5.39
N ALA A 176 4.15 -30.32 -6.42
CA ALA A 176 4.65 -28.95 -6.28
C ALA A 176 3.74 -28.14 -5.32
N LYS A 177 2.42 -28.21 -5.50
CA LYS A 177 1.45 -27.55 -4.62
C LYS A 177 1.57 -28.02 -3.16
N PHE A 178 1.73 -29.32 -2.94
CA PHE A 178 1.92 -29.89 -1.61
C PHE A 178 3.22 -29.38 -0.96
N ILE A 179 4.31 -29.31 -1.72
CA ILE A 179 5.60 -28.77 -1.25
C ILE A 179 5.46 -27.30 -0.90
N GLU A 180 4.89 -26.48 -1.77
CA GLU A 180 4.66 -25.05 -1.53
C GLU A 180 3.85 -24.81 -0.25
N MET A 181 2.72 -25.50 -0.10
CA MET A 181 1.88 -25.39 1.10
C MET A 181 2.62 -25.85 2.37
N THR A 182 3.33 -26.98 2.31
CA THR A 182 3.95 -27.59 3.50
C THR A 182 5.15 -26.78 3.98
N PHE A 183 6.05 -26.40 3.07
CA PHE A 183 7.28 -25.70 3.42
C PHE A 183 7.05 -24.20 3.58
N GLY A 184 6.06 -23.63 2.88
CA GLY A 184 5.61 -22.25 3.11
C GLY A 184 5.13 -22.01 4.53
N ARG A 185 4.32 -22.93 5.09
CA ARG A 185 3.87 -22.87 6.50
C ARG A 185 5.02 -22.99 7.51
N ARG A 186 6.13 -23.61 7.10
CA ARG A 186 7.29 -23.86 7.95
C ARG A 186 8.40 -22.83 7.78
N ALA A 187 8.26 -21.88 6.85
CA ALA A 187 9.16 -20.75 6.74
C ALA A 187 8.98 -19.82 7.94
N GLY A 188 10.08 -19.24 8.42
CA GLY A 188 10.04 -18.30 9.54
C GLY A 188 9.45 -16.95 9.14
N LEU A 189 9.67 -16.54 7.89
CA LEU A 189 9.06 -15.34 7.28
C LEU A 189 8.68 -15.65 5.82
N ASN A 190 7.65 -14.99 5.32
CA ASN A 190 7.24 -15.02 3.92
C ASN A 190 6.98 -13.59 3.45
N PHE A 191 7.37 -13.26 2.22
CA PHE A 191 6.95 -12.04 1.53
C PHE A 191 6.40 -12.39 0.16
N CYS A 192 5.51 -11.55 -0.39
CA CYS A 192 4.86 -11.79 -1.68
C CYS A 192 4.70 -10.51 -2.49
N VAL A 193 4.57 -10.68 -3.81
CA VAL A 193 4.51 -9.60 -4.82
C VAL A 193 3.22 -8.78 -4.83
N SER A 194 2.12 -9.32 -4.30
CA SER A 194 0.80 -8.68 -4.32
C SER A 194 0.00 -8.95 -3.05
N ASN A 195 -0.95 -8.09 -2.76
CA ASN A 195 -1.92 -8.26 -1.69
C ASN A 195 -2.89 -9.42 -1.98
N ALA A 196 -3.28 -9.62 -3.25
CA ALA A 196 -4.08 -10.77 -3.65
C ALA A 196 -3.36 -12.10 -3.34
N MET A 197 -2.06 -12.20 -3.64
CA MET A 197 -1.26 -13.37 -3.28
C MET A 197 -1.14 -13.52 -1.76
N ARG A 198 -0.97 -12.42 -1.02
CA ARG A 198 -0.96 -12.43 0.45
C ARG A 198 -2.24 -13.05 1.02
N LEU A 199 -3.39 -12.65 0.50
CA LEU A 199 -4.70 -13.15 0.92
C LEU A 199 -4.90 -14.61 0.51
N ASP A 200 -4.49 -15.00 -0.71
CA ASP A 200 -4.58 -16.39 -1.17
C ASP A 200 -3.70 -17.33 -0.33
N LEU A 201 -2.44 -16.94 -0.07
CA LEU A 201 -1.51 -17.65 0.83
C LEU A 201 -2.10 -17.82 2.23
N LEU A 202 -2.72 -16.78 2.78
CA LEU A 202 -3.33 -16.81 4.11
C LEU A 202 -4.59 -17.69 4.13
N ASN A 203 -5.53 -17.45 3.22
CA ASN A 203 -6.86 -18.05 3.27
C ASN A 203 -6.84 -19.52 2.83
N ARG A 204 -6.08 -19.85 1.79
CA ARG A 204 -6.01 -21.24 1.28
C ARG A 204 -4.98 -22.06 2.01
N TRP A 205 -3.82 -21.48 2.28
CA TRP A 205 -2.68 -22.22 2.82
C TRP A 205 -2.31 -21.82 4.24
N GLY A 206 -2.97 -20.88 4.90
CA GLY A 206 -2.61 -20.47 6.28
C GLY A 206 -1.18 -19.92 6.40
N ILE A 207 -0.63 -19.41 5.30
CA ILE A 207 0.73 -18.84 5.24
C ILE A 207 0.61 -17.33 5.41
N LYS A 208 1.18 -16.81 6.50
CA LYS A 208 1.28 -15.36 6.72
C LYS A 208 2.46 -14.81 5.94
N ALA A 209 2.19 -13.95 4.97
CA ALA A 209 3.20 -13.25 4.20
C ALA A 209 3.08 -11.72 4.36
N GLY A 210 4.20 -11.02 4.32
CA GLY A 210 4.24 -9.57 4.14
C GLY A 210 4.09 -9.22 2.66
N HIS A 211 3.42 -8.11 2.36
CA HIS A 211 3.35 -7.58 1.00
C HIS A 211 4.62 -6.77 0.71
N LEU A 212 5.28 -7.01 -0.43
CA LEU A 212 6.44 -6.26 -0.87
C LEU A 212 6.36 -5.96 -2.36
N LEU A 213 5.91 -4.73 -2.66
CA LEU A 213 5.73 -4.22 -4.01
C LEU A 213 7.07 -4.00 -4.73
N ASP A 214 7.10 -4.40 -5.99
CA ASP A 214 8.20 -4.09 -6.89
C ASP A 214 8.17 -2.62 -7.33
N ARG A 215 9.34 -2.11 -7.72
CA ARG A 215 9.49 -0.78 -8.32
C ARG A 215 10.22 -0.88 -9.66
N PRO A 216 9.94 0.04 -10.61
CA PRO A 216 10.70 0.06 -11.83
C PRO A 216 12.18 0.34 -11.52
N GLY A 217 13.06 -0.26 -12.31
CA GLY A 217 14.48 0.07 -12.25
C GLY A 217 14.73 1.52 -12.69
N GLU A 218 15.83 2.12 -12.21
CA GLU A 218 16.20 3.52 -12.51
C GLU A 218 16.32 3.83 -14.02
N GLN A 219 16.53 2.82 -14.86
CA GLN A 219 16.58 2.97 -16.31
C GLN A 219 15.22 3.33 -16.94
N PHE A 220 14.12 3.00 -16.27
CA PHE A 220 12.76 3.35 -16.69
C PHE A 220 12.43 4.72 -16.11
N ARG A 221 12.56 5.74 -16.97
CA ARG A 221 12.29 7.13 -16.64
C ARG A 221 11.69 7.82 -17.86
N SER A 222 10.89 8.86 -17.63
CA SER A 222 10.51 9.76 -18.72
C SER A 222 11.74 10.43 -19.32
N ILE A 223 11.68 10.68 -20.63
CA ILE A 223 12.77 11.29 -21.40
C ILE A 223 12.35 12.66 -21.92
N SER A 224 13.32 13.54 -22.13
CA SER A 224 13.09 14.84 -22.76
C SER A 224 12.66 14.68 -24.23
N LEU A 225 12.02 15.71 -24.78
CA LEU A 225 11.61 15.70 -26.19
C LEU A 225 12.82 15.61 -27.15
N ALA A 226 13.98 16.15 -26.75
CA ALA A 226 15.23 16.01 -27.49
C ALA A 226 15.74 14.56 -27.50
N GLU A 227 15.79 13.90 -26.32
CA GLU A 227 16.15 12.47 -26.22
C GLU A 227 15.18 11.60 -27.03
N LYS A 228 13.87 11.91 -27.00
CA LYS A 228 12.83 11.24 -27.82
C LYS A 228 13.12 11.41 -29.31
N HIS A 229 13.46 12.61 -29.75
CA HIS A 229 13.77 12.89 -31.16
C HIS A 229 15.01 12.16 -31.65
N GLU A 230 16.12 12.19 -30.90
CA GLU A 230 17.35 11.45 -31.25
C GLU A 230 17.09 9.94 -31.36
N PHE A 231 16.34 9.40 -30.41
CA PHE A 231 15.96 7.98 -30.42
C PHE A 231 15.10 7.62 -31.63
N LEU A 232 14.10 8.43 -31.97
CA LEU A 232 13.23 8.20 -33.12
C LEU A 232 13.97 8.33 -34.46
N LEU A 233 14.95 9.24 -34.57
CA LEU A 233 15.83 9.32 -35.75
C LEU A 233 16.67 8.06 -35.91
N LYS A 234 17.28 7.57 -34.81
CA LYS A 234 18.02 6.30 -34.79
C LYS A 234 17.14 5.12 -35.23
N LEU A 235 15.86 5.10 -34.84
CA LEU A 235 14.92 4.07 -35.30
C LEU A 235 14.54 4.25 -36.78
N ALA A 236 14.36 5.48 -37.24
CA ALA A 236 14.01 5.80 -38.63
C ALA A 236 15.10 5.39 -39.64
N GLU A 237 16.36 5.28 -39.22
CA GLU A 237 17.42 4.71 -40.06
C GLU A 237 17.20 3.22 -40.38
N LYS A 238 16.56 2.48 -39.47
CA LYS A 238 16.35 1.04 -39.58
C LYS A 238 14.94 0.65 -40.01
N TYR A 239 13.93 1.43 -39.64
CA TYR A 239 12.53 1.12 -39.90
C TYR A 239 11.85 2.32 -40.56
N ASP A 240 11.45 2.15 -41.82
CA ASP A 240 10.89 3.22 -42.66
C ASP A 240 9.62 3.86 -42.08
N VAL A 241 8.87 3.11 -41.27
CA VAL A 241 7.65 3.55 -40.58
C VAL A 241 7.86 4.78 -39.67
N PHE A 242 9.09 5.01 -39.19
CA PHE A 242 9.41 6.16 -38.32
C PHE A 242 9.99 7.35 -39.09
N LYS A 243 10.23 7.24 -40.40
CA LYS A 243 10.81 8.33 -41.21
C LYS A 243 9.82 9.50 -41.34
N GLY A 244 10.30 10.71 -41.06
CA GLY A 244 9.56 11.93 -41.31
C GLY A 244 9.76 12.45 -42.74
N PRO A 245 9.09 13.56 -43.12
CA PRO A 245 9.19 14.15 -44.45
C PRO A 245 10.57 14.75 -44.76
N ARG A 246 11.34 15.11 -43.73
CA ARG A 246 12.71 15.65 -43.84
C ARG A 246 13.71 14.68 -43.23
N LYS A 247 14.97 14.77 -43.67
CA LYS A 247 16.07 13.88 -43.22
C LYS A 247 16.37 14.01 -41.72
N ASP A 248 16.08 15.17 -41.14
CA ASP A 248 16.27 15.54 -39.74
C ASP A 248 14.97 15.51 -38.92
N SER A 249 13.93 14.83 -39.43
CA SER A 249 12.64 14.65 -38.75
C SER A 249 12.23 13.18 -38.70
N SER A 250 11.55 12.78 -37.63
CA SER A 250 10.80 11.52 -37.59
C SER A 250 9.33 11.79 -37.93
N ILE A 251 8.54 10.72 -38.09
CA ILE A 251 7.08 10.84 -38.28
C ILE A 251 6.36 11.48 -37.07
N PHE A 252 7.02 11.52 -35.90
CA PHE A 252 6.43 12.08 -34.67
C PHE A 252 7.03 13.42 -34.24
N THR A 253 8.28 13.72 -34.59
CA THR A 253 9.04 14.88 -34.08
C THR A 253 9.81 15.60 -35.18
N GLU A 254 9.84 16.92 -35.09
CA GLU A 254 10.52 17.81 -36.02
C GLU A 254 11.48 18.75 -35.27
N CYS A 255 12.63 19.04 -35.89
CA CYS A 255 13.58 20.03 -35.39
C CYS A 255 13.38 21.36 -36.15
N SER A 256 13.39 22.47 -35.41
CA SER A 256 13.28 23.83 -35.93
C SER A 256 14.31 24.74 -35.26
N SER A 257 14.45 25.99 -35.73
CA SER A 257 15.34 26.99 -35.11
C SER A 257 15.05 27.24 -33.62
N ASN A 258 13.82 26.95 -33.17
CA ASN A 258 13.36 27.17 -31.80
C ASN A 258 13.44 25.91 -30.92
N GLY A 259 13.98 24.81 -31.44
CA GLY A 259 14.11 23.52 -30.75
C GLY A 259 13.31 22.39 -31.40
N VAL A 260 13.24 21.27 -30.68
CA VAL A 260 12.50 20.06 -31.08
C VAL A 260 11.04 20.18 -30.65
N HIS A 261 10.11 19.86 -31.55
CA HIS A 261 8.67 19.87 -31.29
C HIS A 261 8.00 18.59 -31.82
N LEU A 262 6.82 18.25 -31.28
CA LEU A 262 5.99 17.16 -31.83
C LEU A 262 5.33 17.63 -33.14
N SER A 263 5.25 16.75 -34.14
CA SER A 263 4.57 17.08 -35.40
C SER A 263 3.06 17.22 -35.18
N PRO A 264 2.42 18.29 -35.69
CA PRO A 264 1.01 18.60 -35.41
C PRO A 264 0.00 17.61 -36.03
N LYS A 265 0.44 16.82 -37.02
CA LYS A 265 -0.37 15.77 -37.69
C LYS A 265 0.25 14.38 -37.53
N ARG A 266 0.95 14.14 -36.43
CA ARG A 266 1.60 12.85 -36.18
C ARG A 266 0.57 11.72 -35.98
N PRO A 267 0.91 10.48 -36.38
CA PRO A 267 0.10 9.32 -36.03
C PRO A 267 0.09 9.09 -34.51
N GLY A 268 -0.92 8.34 -34.04
CA GLY A 268 -0.92 7.80 -32.69
C GLY A 268 0.18 6.75 -32.53
N PHE A 269 0.80 6.68 -31.35
CA PHE A 269 1.88 5.74 -31.07
C PHE A 269 1.55 4.85 -29.88
N ILE A 270 1.31 3.56 -30.13
CA ILE A 270 1.14 2.57 -29.06
C ILE A 270 2.29 1.58 -29.00
N VAL A 271 2.56 1.07 -27.80
CA VAL A 271 3.55 0.03 -27.58
C VAL A 271 2.98 -1.10 -26.72
N SER A 272 3.25 -2.34 -27.11
CA SER A 272 3.01 -3.51 -26.29
C SER A 272 4.33 -4.27 -26.08
N SER A 273 4.61 -4.61 -24.83
CA SER A 273 5.74 -5.47 -24.48
C SER A 273 5.24 -6.87 -24.25
N THR A 274 5.94 -7.88 -24.79
CA THR A 274 5.47 -9.28 -24.71
C THR A 274 6.61 -10.27 -24.65
N SER A 275 6.33 -11.41 -24.03
CA SER A 275 7.18 -12.60 -24.05
C SER A 275 6.79 -13.57 -25.18
N TRP A 276 5.77 -13.27 -25.97
CA TRP A 276 5.17 -14.13 -27.01
C TRP A 276 4.87 -15.55 -26.53
N THR A 277 4.30 -15.65 -25.33
CA THR A 277 3.95 -16.90 -24.65
C THR A 277 2.43 -17.04 -24.54
N GLU A 278 1.96 -18.25 -24.21
CA GLU A 278 0.52 -18.60 -24.21
C GLU A 278 -0.30 -17.82 -23.17
N ASP A 279 0.34 -17.24 -22.15
CA ASP A 279 -0.26 -16.36 -21.15
C ASP A 279 -0.61 -14.95 -21.68
N GLU A 280 -0.25 -14.64 -22.93
CA GLU A 280 -0.52 -13.35 -23.58
C GLU A 280 -1.29 -13.58 -24.89
N ASP A 281 -2.62 -13.53 -24.86
CA ASP A 281 -3.43 -13.70 -26.07
C ASP A 281 -3.44 -12.42 -26.92
N PHE A 282 -2.53 -12.35 -27.89
CA PHE A 282 -2.42 -11.24 -28.82
C PHE A 282 -3.58 -11.12 -29.80
N SER A 283 -4.45 -12.13 -29.90
CA SER A 283 -5.66 -12.05 -30.73
C SER A 283 -6.55 -10.88 -30.27
N ILE A 284 -6.56 -10.59 -28.96
CA ILE A 284 -7.30 -9.48 -28.37
C ILE A 284 -6.84 -8.13 -28.95
N LEU A 285 -5.52 -7.88 -28.93
CA LEU A 285 -4.96 -6.65 -29.50
C LEU A 285 -5.16 -6.60 -31.02
N LEU A 286 -4.92 -7.69 -31.74
CA LEU A 286 -5.07 -7.70 -33.21
C LEU A 286 -6.52 -7.48 -33.65
N ASN A 287 -7.49 -8.00 -32.90
CA ASN A 287 -8.91 -7.75 -33.17
C ASN A 287 -9.29 -6.30 -32.83
N ALA A 288 -8.79 -5.77 -31.71
CA ALA A 288 -9.01 -4.36 -31.37
C ALA A 288 -8.43 -3.39 -32.42
N LEU A 289 -7.25 -3.71 -32.97
CA LEU A 289 -6.65 -2.96 -34.07
C LEU A 289 -7.44 -3.08 -35.38
N GLN A 290 -8.03 -4.25 -35.65
CA GLN A 290 -8.94 -4.40 -36.80
C GLN A 290 -10.17 -3.50 -36.67
N GLU A 291 -10.77 -3.42 -35.48
CA GLU A 291 -11.91 -2.53 -35.24
C GLU A 291 -11.52 -1.04 -35.34
N TYR A 292 -10.31 -0.69 -34.92
CA TYR A 292 -9.76 0.66 -35.10
C TYR A 292 -9.58 1.00 -36.59
N GLU A 293 -9.03 0.06 -37.39
CA GLU A 293 -8.91 0.21 -38.85
C GLU A 293 -10.28 0.40 -39.51
N ASN A 294 -11.26 -0.42 -39.15
CA ASN A 294 -12.63 -0.33 -39.70
C ASN A 294 -13.25 1.06 -39.42
N ALA A 295 -13.04 1.60 -38.22
CA ALA A 295 -13.52 2.93 -37.84
C ALA A 295 -12.84 4.06 -38.64
N CYS A 296 -11.54 3.92 -38.95
CA CYS A 296 -10.84 4.85 -39.83
C CYS A 296 -11.43 4.83 -41.24
N GLU A 297 -11.71 3.64 -41.80
CA GLU A 297 -12.28 3.50 -43.15
C GLU A 297 -13.74 3.98 -43.25
N SER A 298 -14.54 3.82 -42.18
CA SER A 298 -15.93 4.29 -42.14
C SER A 298 -16.05 5.80 -41.95
N GLY A 299 -14.95 6.49 -41.59
CA GLY A 299 -14.96 7.90 -41.22
C GLY A 299 -15.66 8.17 -39.88
N GLU A 300 -15.93 7.12 -39.10
CA GLU A 300 -16.45 7.25 -37.75
C GLU A 300 -15.33 7.67 -36.80
N SER A 301 -15.46 8.84 -36.19
CA SER A 301 -14.46 9.43 -35.30
C SER A 301 -13.23 9.90 -36.07
N ASN A 302 -12.84 11.17 -35.91
CA ASN A 302 -11.67 11.75 -36.58
C ASN A 302 -10.36 11.16 -36.01
N LEU A 303 -10.04 9.93 -36.41
CA LEU A 303 -8.94 9.11 -35.91
C LEU A 303 -7.68 9.29 -36.77
N PRO A 304 -6.48 9.39 -36.17
CA PRO A 304 -5.22 9.40 -36.91
C PRO A 304 -4.81 7.98 -37.35
N ASP A 305 -3.86 7.89 -38.29
CA ASP A 305 -3.10 6.66 -38.50
C ASP A 305 -2.44 6.22 -37.18
N LEU A 306 -2.27 4.91 -36.99
CA LEU A 306 -1.77 4.33 -35.74
C LEU A 306 -0.52 3.49 -35.99
N ILE A 307 0.54 3.76 -35.24
CA ILE A 307 1.74 2.92 -35.22
C ILE A 307 1.73 2.10 -33.93
N CYS A 308 1.69 0.78 -34.08
CA CYS A 308 1.77 -0.18 -32.99
C CYS A 308 3.12 -0.88 -32.98
N VAL A 309 3.89 -0.68 -31.91
CA VAL A 309 5.16 -1.40 -31.71
C VAL A 309 4.93 -2.56 -30.77
N ILE A 310 5.27 -3.78 -31.19
CA ILE A 310 5.23 -4.97 -30.34
C ILE A 310 6.65 -5.49 -30.12
N THR A 311 7.15 -5.41 -28.88
CA THR A 311 8.53 -5.78 -28.54
C THR A 311 8.65 -7.20 -28.01
N GLY A 312 9.89 -7.68 -27.83
CA GLY A 312 10.17 -8.94 -27.14
C GLY A 312 10.34 -10.17 -28.04
N LYS A 313 10.51 -11.33 -27.40
CA LYS A 313 10.86 -12.60 -28.04
C LYS A 313 10.20 -13.78 -27.33
N GLY A 314 9.65 -14.70 -28.11
CA GLY A 314 9.19 -15.99 -27.62
C GLY A 314 8.57 -16.86 -28.72
N PRO A 315 8.02 -18.02 -28.32
CA PRO A 315 7.66 -19.09 -29.26
C PRO A 315 6.51 -18.73 -30.21
N LEU A 316 5.56 -17.87 -29.80
CA LEU A 316 4.41 -17.50 -30.62
C LEU A 316 4.65 -16.29 -31.54
N LYS A 317 5.87 -15.73 -31.56
CA LYS A 317 6.17 -14.52 -32.33
C LYS A 317 5.88 -14.71 -33.82
N ASP A 318 6.42 -15.76 -34.42
CA ASP A 318 6.28 -16.01 -35.87
C ASP A 318 4.81 -16.29 -36.26
N PHE A 319 4.06 -16.95 -35.37
CA PHE A 319 2.64 -17.21 -35.54
C PHE A 319 1.84 -15.91 -35.66
N TYR A 320 1.99 -14.98 -34.71
CA TYR A 320 1.26 -13.72 -34.73
C TYR A 320 1.76 -12.77 -35.83
N ILE A 321 3.05 -12.80 -36.18
CA ILE A 321 3.56 -12.04 -37.34
C ILE A 321 2.87 -12.49 -38.62
N ALA A 322 2.71 -13.81 -38.83
CA ALA A 322 2.00 -14.31 -39.99
C ALA A 322 0.52 -13.84 -40.03
N ILE A 323 -0.13 -13.71 -38.88
CA ILE A 323 -1.49 -13.13 -38.80
C ILE A 323 -1.47 -11.64 -39.18
N ILE A 324 -0.53 -10.87 -38.64
CA ILE A 324 -0.38 -9.43 -38.92
C ILE A 324 -0.17 -9.20 -40.42
N ASP A 325 0.71 -9.98 -41.06
CA ASP A 325 1.00 -9.86 -42.49
C ASP A 325 -0.22 -10.13 -43.38
N LEU A 326 -1.20 -10.91 -42.91
CA LEU A 326 -2.44 -11.20 -43.63
C LEU A 326 -3.47 -10.07 -43.53
N LYS A 327 -3.40 -9.21 -42.51
CA LYS A 327 -4.43 -8.19 -42.23
C LYS A 327 -4.46 -7.04 -43.23
N LYS A 328 -3.32 -6.69 -43.85
CA LYS A 328 -3.19 -5.66 -44.90
C LYS A 328 -3.89 -4.32 -44.56
N TRP A 329 -3.72 -3.84 -43.33
CA TRP A 329 -4.26 -2.56 -42.87
C TRP A 329 -3.63 -1.36 -43.59
N ARG A 330 -4.43 -0.30 -43.78
CA ARG A 330 -4.03 0.97 -44.42
C ARG A 330 -3.67 2.03 -43.38
N HIS A 331 -4.45 2.13 -42.30
CA HIS A 331 -4.30 3.16 -41.26
C HIS A 331 -3.49 2.65 -40.06
N VAL A 332 -3.52 1.36 -39.77
CA VAL A 332 -2.73 0.73 -38.70
C VAL A 332 -1.45 0.10 -39.25
N LYS A 333 -0.30 0.43 -38.66
CA LYS A 333 1.01 -0.20 -38.96
C LYS A 333 1.57 -0.87 -37.72
N VAL A 334 1.81 -2.18 -37.79
CA VAL A 334 2.44 -2.95 -36.71
C VAL A 334 3.91 -3.21 -37.03
N VAL A 335 4.79 -3.00 -36.06
CA VAL A 335 6.24 -3.18 -36.21
C VAL A 335 6.79 -3.94 -35.01
N THR A 336 7.68 -4.90 -35.25
CA THR A 336 8.29 -5.72 -34.19
C THR A 336 9.81 -5.51 -34.08
N PRO A 337 10.27 -4.29 -33.72
CA PRO A 337 11.67 -3.95 -33.79
C PRO A 337 12.51 -4.74 -32.77
N TRP A 338 13.74 -5.06 -33.16
CA TRP A 338 14.77 -5.42 -32.20
C TRP A 338 15.24 -4.18 -31.45
N LEU A 339 15.27 -4.25 -30.12
CA LEU A 339 15.71 -3.17 -29.25
C LEU A 339 16.84 -3.69 -28.35
N GLU A 340 17.89 -2.90 -28.24
CA GLU A 340 18.91 -3.10 -27.21
C GLU A 340 18.34 -2.77 -25.83
N ASN A 341 18.95 -3.30 -24.76
CA ASN A 341 18.46 -3.09 -23.38
C ASN A 341 18.31 -1.61 -23.00
N GLU A 342 19.17 -0.74 -23.55
CA GLU A 342 19.14 0.72 -23.31
C GLU A 342 18.09 1.46 -24.16
N ASP A 343 17.67 0.84 -25.27
CA ASP A 343 16.69 1.40 -26.20
C ASP A 343 15.25 1.05 -25.78
N TYR A 344 15.06 -0.05 -25.05
CA TYR A 344 13.73 -0.48 -24.58
C TYR A 344 13.02 0.56 -23.69
N PRO A 345 13.64 1.13 -22.63
CA PRO A 345 13.01 2.20 -21.85
C PRO A 345 12.70 3.44 -22.70
N LYS A 346 13.57 3.79 -23.66
CA LYS A 346 13.34 4.93 -24.57
C LYS A 346 12.16 4.70 -25.49
N MET A 347 11.94 3.46 -25.95
CA MET A 347 10.75 3.07 -26.71
C MET A 347 9.48 3.30 -25.89
N LEU A 348 9.44 2.80 -24.65
CA LEU A 348 8.29 2.99 -23.77
C LEU A 348 8.03 4.49 -23.50
N ALA A 349 9.06 5.24 -23.13
CA ALA A 349 8.95 6.68 -22.87
C ALA A 349 8.56 7.52 -24.11
N SER A 350 8.69 6.95 -25.32
CA SER A 350 8.34 7.61 -26.58
C SER A 350 6.90 7.36 -27.01
N ALA A 351 6.23 6.32 -26.54
CA ALA A 351 4.85 6.01 -26.91
C ALA A 351 3.84 6.98 -26.27
N ASP A 352 2.63 7.00 -26.81
CA ASP A 352 1.49 7.76 -26.28
C ASP A 352 0.61 6.89 -25.36
N LEU A 353 0.54 5.58 -25.62
CA LEU A 353 -0.22 4.63 -24.82
C LEU A 353 0.43 3.23 -24.85
N GLY A 354 0.55 2.59 -23.67
CA GLY A 354 0.97 1.20 -23.54
C GLY A 354 -0.21 0.23 -23.60
N VAL A 355 0.00 -0.98 -24.11
CA VAL A 355 -0.98 -2.08 -24.01
C VAL A 355 -0.33 -3.28 -23.35
N CYS A 356 -0.89 -3.74 -22.23
CA CYS A 356 -0.42 -4.92 -21.50
C CYS A 356 -1.49 -6.02 -21.48
N LEU A 357 -1.19 -7.13 -22.15
CA LEU A 357 -2.01 -8.35 -22.16
C LEU A 357 -1.54 -9.39 -21.13
N HIS A 358 -0.45 -9.10 -20.41
CA HIS A 358 0.19 -10.07 -19.52
C HIS A 358 -0.69 -10.39 -18.31
N ILE A 359 -1.03 -11.67 -18.17
CA ILE A 359 -1.65 -12.23 -16.97
C ILE A 359 -0.73 -13.29 -16.42
N SER A 360 -0.45 -13.24 -15.13
CA SER A 360 0.36 -14.28 -14.50
C SER A 360 -0.35 -15.63 -14.48
N SER A 361 0.41 -16.73 -14.51
CA SER A 361 -0.15 -18.09 -14.48
C SER A 361 -1.04 -18.41 -13.26
N SER A 362 -0.85 -17.68 -12.16
CA SER A 362 -1.68 -17.76 -10.96
C SER A 362 -2.84 -16.78 -10.94
N GLY A 363 -2.79 -15.71 -11.75
CA GLY A 363 -3.64 -14.53 -11.64
C GLY A 363 -3.32 -13.63 -10.43
N LEU A 364 -2.21 -13.91 -9.73
CA LEU A 364 -1.87 -13.26 -8.44
C LEU A 364 -0.52 -12.53 -8.46
N ASP A 365 0.23 -12.58 -9.56
CA ASP A 365 1.48 -11.85 -9.74
C ASP A 365 1.25 -10.63 -10.64
N LEU A 366 1.88 -9.51 -10.27
CA LEU A 366 1.69 -8.21 -10.90
C LEU A 366 2.44 -8.14 -12.24
N PRO A 367 1.88 -7.45 -13.25
CA PRO A 367 2.50 -7.40 -14.56
C PRO A 367 3.68 -6.42 -14.54
N MET A 368 4.90 -6.94 -14.39
CA MET A 368 6.13 -6.14 -14.38
C MET A 368 6.29 -5.22 -15.61
N LYS A 369 5.67 -5.60 -16.73
CA LYS A 369 5.65 -4.79 -17.95
C LYS A 369 4.90 -3.47 -17.78
N VAL A 370 3.80 -3.46 -17.02
CA VAL A 370 3.09 -2.22 -16.67
C VAL A 370 3.97 -1.35 -15.78
N LEU A 371 4.70 -1.96 -14.85
CA LEU A 371 5.62 -1.23 -13.98
C LEU A 371 6.73 -0.53 -14.76
N ASP A 372 7.29 -1.18 -15.79
CA ASP A 372 8.26 -0.58 -16.71
C ASP A 372 7.68 0.60 -17.49
N MET A 373 6.44 0.48 -17.98
CA MET A 373 5.71 1.54 -18.68
C MET A 373 5.46 2.74 -17.76
N PHE A 374 4.98 2.47 -16.54
CA PHE A 374 4.75 3.48 -15.51
C PHE A 374 6.03 4.20 -15.10
N GLY A 375 7.15 3.48 -14.95
CA GLY A 375 8.45 4.08 -14.71
C GLY A 375 8.87 5.06 -15.81
N CYS A 376 8.47 4.80 -17.05
CA CYS A 376 8.69 5.71 -18.19
C CYS A 376 7.67 6.87 -18.27
N GLY A 377 6.67 6.90 -17.40
CA GLY A 377 5.55 7.84 -17.42
C GLY A 377 4.55 7.57 -18.55
N LEU A 378 4.51 6.34 -19.07
CA LEU A 378 3.61 5.90 -20.13
C LEU A 378 2.31 5.34 -19.51
N PRO A 379 1.14 5.97 -19.76
CA PRO A 379 -0.14 5.37 -19.37
C PRO A 379 -0.42 4.07 -20.12
N VAL A 380 -1.22 3.18 -19.55
CA VAL A 380 -1.46 1.85 -20.12
C VAL A 380 -2.95 1.51 -20.21
N CYS A 381 -3.33 0.74 -21.23
CA CYS A 381 -4.47 -0.17 -21.18
C CYS A 381 -3.96 -1.54 -20.72
N ALA A 382 -4.50 -2.09 -19.62
CA ALA A 382 -4.12 -3.39 -19.09
C ALA A 382 -5.31 -4.35 -19.02
N TYR A 383 -5.08 -5.62 -19.38
CA TYR A 383 -6.09 -6.66 -19.32
C TYR A 383 -6.47 -6.99 -17.86
N ASN A 384 -7.75 -7.04 -17.52
CA ASN A 384 -8.27 -7.22 -16.16
C ASN A 384 -8.00 -8.62 -15.58
N PHE A 385 -7.51 -8.68 -14.34
CA PHE A 385 -7.41 -9.90 -13.53
C PHE A 385 -7.29 -9.56 -12.04
N ASP A 386 -7.45 -10.56 -11.17
CA ASP A 386 -7.68 -10.41 -9.72
C ASP A 386 -6.79 -9.39 -8.98
N CYS A 387 -5.50 -9.31 -9.30
CA CYS A 387 -4.57 -8.41 -8.61
C CYS A 387 -4.17 -7.15 -9.42
N LEU A 388 -4.70 -6.96 -10.64
CA LEU A 388 -4.33 -5.82 -11.48
C LEU A 388 -4.65 -4.48 -10.80
N SER A 389 -5.77 -4.40 -10.10
CA SER A 389 -6.24 -3.17 -9.45
C SER A 389 -5.31 -2.63 -8.37
N GLU A 390 -4.34 -3.43 -7.91
CA GLU A 390 -3.27 -2.97 -7.02
C GLU A 390 -2.22 -2.12 -7.74
N LEU A 391 -2.14 -2.21 -9.07
CA LEU A 391 -1.21 -1.47 -9.91
C LEU A 391 -1.92 -0.50 -10.84
N VAL A 392 -2.97 -0.93 -11.54
CA VAL A 392 -3.73 -0.11 -12.50
C VAL A 392 -5.15 0.13 -12.00
N GLU A 393 -5.44 1.39 -11.69
CA GLU A 393 -6.76 1.88 -11.33
C GLU A 393 -7.42 2.53 -12.55
N HIS A 394 -8.54 1.94 -13.00
CA HIS A 394 -9.26 2.38 -14.20
C HIS A 394 -9.68 3.85 -14.10
N ASN A 395 -9.33 4.65 -15.12
CA ASN A 395 -9.55 6.10 -15.18
C ASN A 395 -8.82 6.93 -14.13
N GLU A 396 -7.88 6.34 -13.37
CA GLU A 396 -7.03 7.08 -12.43
C GLU A 396 -5.58 7.15 -12.89
N ASN A 397 -4.94 6.01 -13.16
CA ASN A 397 -3.55 5.96 -13.63
C ASN A 397 -3.37 5.13 -14.93
N GLY A 398 -4.47 4.58 -15.44
CA GLY A 398 -4.52 3.84 -16.69
C GLY A 398 -5.94 3.42 -17.03
N LEU A 399 -6.07 2.56 -18.03
CA LEU A 399 -7.32 1.95 -18.48
C LEU A 399 -7.23 0.44 -18.29
N VAL A 400 -8.40 -0.16 -18.05
CA VAL A 400 -8.55 -1.59 -17.79
C VAL A 400 -9.59 -2.12 -18.75
N PHE A 401 -9.32 -3.26 -19.38
CA PHE A 401 -10.22 -3.89 -20.35
C PHE A 401 -10.33 -5.40 -20.10
N GLU A 402 -11.46 -6.00 -20.45
CA GLU A 402 -11.71 -7.43 -20.29
C GLU A 402 -11.70 -8.19 -21.62
N ASN A 403 -11.83 -7.49 -22.74
CA ASN A 403 -11.97 -8.09 -24.07
C ASN A 403 -11.52 -7.13 -25.20
N GLU A 404 -11.49 -7.65 -26.42
CA GLU A 404 -11.08 -6.91 -27.62
C GLU A 404 -12.00 -5.73 -27.95
N THR A 405 -13.28 -5.81 -27.61
CA THR A 405 -14.26 -4.75 -27.91
C THR A 405 -14.03 -3.54 -27.02
N GLU A 406 -13.80 -3.77 -25.72
CA GLU A 406 -13.44 -2.72 -24.77
C GLU A 406 -12.10 -2.08 -25.12
N LEU A 407 -11.09 -2.89 -25.46
CA LEU A 407 -9.79 -2.36 -25.89
C LEU A 407 -9.94 -1.51 -27.15
N ALA A 408 -10.71 -1.97 -28.16
CA ALA A 408 -10.99 -1.20 -29.36
C ALA A 408 -11.64 0.14 -29.04
N GLN A 409 -12.64 0.15 -28.14
CA GLN A 409 -13.32 1.37 -27.74
C GLN A 409 -12.38 2.33 -27.01
N GLN A 410 -11.52 1.81 -26.12
CA GLN A 410 -10.52 2.61 -25.41
C GLN A 410 -9.51 3.23 -26.37
N LEU A 411 -9.02 2.47 -27.36
CA LEU A 411 -8.13 2.99 -28.40
C LEU A 411 -8.80 4.09 -29.23
N LYS A 412 -10.04 3.87 -29.68
CA LYS A 412 -10.81 4.88 -30.43
C LYS A 412 -11.02 6.15 -29.62
N THR A 413 -11.46 6.03 -28.37
CA THR A 413 -11.65 7.18 -27.47
C THR A 413 -10.34 7.91 -27.19
N TRP A 414 -9.25 7.18 -26.93
CA TRP A 414 -7.94 7.75 -26.64
C TRP A 414 -7.33 8.48 -27.84
N PHE A 415 -7.59 8.06 -29.07
CA PHE A 415 -7.03 8.69 -30.26
C PHE A 415 -8.03 9.56 -31.05
N HIS A 416 -9.25 9.77 -30.54
CA HIS A 416 -10.23 10.68 -31.15
C HIS A 416 -9.70 12.11 -31.21
N ASP A 417 -9.71 12.77 -32.37
CA ASP A 417 -9.18 14.12 -32.60
C ASP A 417 -7.71 14.32 -32.17
N PHE A 418 -6.95 13.23 -32.06
CA PHE A 418 -5.57 13.28 -31.62
C PHE A 418 -4.66 13.97 -32.66
N PRO A 419 -3.65 14.76 -32.23
CA PRO A 419 -3.22 15.06 -30.86
C PRO A 419 -3.90 16.29 -30.24
N ASN A 420 -4.97 16.81 -30.85
CA ASN A 420 -5.56 18.11 -30.52
C ASN A 420 -6.79 18.04 -29.60
N ASN A 421 -7.19 16.84 -29.19
CA ASN A 421 -8.29 16.63 -28.26
C ASN A 421 -7.91 17.09 -26.84
N GLU A 422 -8.61 18.09 -26.31
CA GLU A 422 -8.35 18.63 -24.97
C GLU A 422 -8.71 17.63 -23.87
N THR A 423 -9.84 16.92 -23.99
CA THR A 423 -10.29 15.92 -23.02
C THR A 423 -9.29 14.78 -22.88
N GLN A 424 -8.76 14.29 -24.01
CA GLN A 424 -7.72 13.27 -24.03
C GLN A 424 -6.44 13.74 -23.34
N ARG A 425 -5.98 14.96 -23.64
CA ARG A 425 -4.77 15.52 -23.02
C ARG A 425 -4.93 15.74 -21.52
N GLN A 426 -6.10 16.20 -21.06
CA GLN A 426 -6.41 16.32 -19.64
C GLN A 426 -6.40 14.95 -18.95
N LEU A 427 -6.94 13.91 -19.59
CA LEU A 427 -6.90 12.54 -19.07
C LEU A 427 -5.47 11.99 -19.02
N GLU A 428 -4.68 12.19 -20.08
CA GLU A 428 -3.27 11.81 -20.11
C GLU A 428 -2.45 12.54 -19.04
N GLU A 429 -2.68 13.83 -18.85
CA GLU A 429 -2.01 14.61 -17.80
C GLU A 429 -2.40 14.11 -16.41
N LYS A 430 -3.69 13.82 -16.17
CA LYS A 430 -4.17 13.18 -14.93
C LYS A 430 -3.43 11.87 -14.70
N PHE A 431 -3.37 10.99 -15.70
CA PHE A 431 -2.68 9.70 -15.59
C PHE A 431 -1.21 9.90 -15.25
N ARG A 432 -0.50 10.75 -16.00
CA ARG A 432 0.93 11.03 -15.77
C ARG A 432 1.20 11.63 -14.38
N GLN A 433 0.36 12.55 -13.91
CA GLN A 433 0.46 13.11 -12.56
C GLN A 433 0.28 12.02 -11.49
N ASN A 434 -0.72 11.16 -11.66
CA ASN A 434 -0.96 10.04 -10.75
C ASN A 434 0.19 9.03 -10.79
N LEU A 435 0.80 8.75 -11.94
CA LEU A 435 2.01 7.91 -12.03
C LEU A 435 3.18 8.49 -11.22
N VAL A 436 3.40 9.81 -11.28
CA VAL A 436 4.44 10.48 -10.49
C VAL A 436 4.13 10.41 -8.99
N LEU A 437 2.87 10.63 -8.59
CA LEU A 437 2.43 10.50 -7.21
C LEU A 437 2.62 9.07 -6.70
N THR A 438 2.23 8.05 -7.46
CA THR A 438 2.43 6.64 -7.11
C THR A 438 3.92 6.28 -7.03
N HIS A 439 4.80 6.86 -7.85
CA HIS A 439 6.25 6.63 -7.79
C HIS A 439 6.98 7.40 -6.69
N GLN A 440 6.49 8.58 -6.29
CA GLN A 440 7.04 9.38 -5.18
C GLN A 440 6.54 8.90 -3.81
N LEU A 441 5.35 8.28 -3.75
CA LEU A 441 4.71 7.82 -2.50
C LEU A 441 5.07 6.40 -2.06
N ILE A 442 6.04 5.74 -2.70
CA ILE A 442 6.66 4.55 -2.10
C ILE A 442 8.01 4.95 -1.49
N PRO A 443 8.08 5.45 -0.24
CA PRO A 443 9.20 5.16 0.63
C PRO A 443 9.15 3.69 1.03
N SER A 444 10.33 3.11 1.22
CA SER A 444 10.55 1.75 1.70
C SER A 444 10.13 1.60 3.17
N THR A 445 8.82 1.66 3.44
CA THR A 445 8.22 1.43 4.76
C THR A 445 6.77 0.96 4.60
N GLN A 446 6.58 -0.23 4.01
CA GLN A 446 5.47 -1.12 4.40
C GLN A 446 5.82 -1.94 5.66
N CYS A 447 6.77 -1.42 6.44
CA CYS A 447 6.90 -1.69 7.86
C CYS A 447 6.65 -0.33 8.54
N LEU A 448 5.54 -0.26 9.29
CA LEU A 448 5.02 0.91 10.01
C LEU A 448 4.35 1.98 9.13
N VAL A 449 3.03 2.04 9.30
CA VAL A 449 2.17 3.20 9.00
C VAL A 449 2.86 4.49 9.44
N THR A 450 3.32 5.30 8.50
CA THR A 450 3.59 6.74 8.71
C THR A 450 3.27 7.47 7.40
N LEU A 451 2.37 8.43 7.50
CA LEU A 451 1.90 9.29 6.42
C LEU A 451 3.07 10.03 5.76
N SER A 452 3.15 9.99 4.42
CA SER A 452 4.01 10.88 3.65
C SER A 452 3.40 12.29 3.65
N MET A 453 3.84 13.12 4.59
CA MET A 453 3.70 14.57 4.51
C MET A 453 5.08 15.21 4.60
N ARG A 454 5.35 16.09 3.63
CA ARG A 454 6.49 17.01 3.45
C ARG A 454 7.54 17.00 4.56
N ASP A 455 8.80 16.73 4.18
CA ASP A 455 10.06 16.91 4.91
C ASP A 455 9.98 17.82 6.16
N GLY A 456 9.48 17.24 7.25
CA GLY A 456 9.46 17.79 8.59
C GLY A 456 9.77 16.65 9.56
N GLU A 457 10.55 16.92 10.58
CA GLU A 457 10.87 15.96 11.65
C GLU A 457 9.56 15.47 12.29
N LEU A 458 9.18 14.20 12.08
CA LEU A 458 8.02 13.61 12.76
C LEU A 458 8.34 13.46 14.25
N ASN A 459 7.38 13.82 15.10
CA ASN A 459 7.48 13.65 16.55
C ASN A 459 7.05 12.23 16.95
N ASP A 460 8.02 11.36 17.22
CA ASP A 460 7.79 9.97 17.67
C ASP A 460 7.34 9.85 19.14
N ARG A 461 7.20 10.97 19.87
CA ARG A 461 6.77 11.00 21.27
C ARG A 461 5.56 11.92 21.49
N PRO A 462 4.48 11.81 20.69
CA PRO A 462 3.39 12.77 20.71
C PRO A 462 2.66 12.78 22.05
N ILE A 463 2.24 13.97 22.47
CA ILE A 463 1.46 14.24 23.67
C ILE A 463 0.11 14.80 23.23
N ILE A 464 -0.98 14.19 23.69
CA ILE A 464 -2.34 14.57 23.33
C ILE A 464 -3.05 15.19 24.52
N GLY A 465 -3.58 16.38 24.33
CA GLY A 465 -4.52 16.98 25.28
C GLY A 465 -5.89 16.32 25.19
N ILE A 466 -6.47 15.91 26.32
CA ILE A 466 -7.85 15.40 26.39
C ILE A 466 -8.69 16.41 27.16
N LEU A 467 -9.71 16.98 26.52
CA LEU A 467 -10.56 17.98 27.14
C LEU A 467 -11.43 17.35 28.23
N THR A 468 -11.31 17.86 29.45
CA THR A 468 -12.22 17.54 30.56
C THR A 468 -13.61 18.07 30.27
N GLN A 469 -14.63 17.51 30.90
CA GLN A 469 -16.01 18.02 30.84
C GLN A 469 -16.60 18.05 32.24
N GLU A 470 -17.70 18.77 32.44
CA GLU A 470 -18.40 18.88 33.72
C GLU A 470 -18.75 17.50 34.27
N ILE A 471 -18.73 17.37 35.60
CA ILE A 471 -18.99 16.09 36.26
C ILE A 471 -20.37 15.54 35.86
N ASP A 472 -20.40 14.28 35.42
CA ASP A 472 -21.64 13.59 35.07
C ASP A 472 -22.62 13.56 36.25
N TYR A 473 -23.93 13.65 35.97
CA TYR A 473 -24.97 13.68 36.99
C TYR A 473 -24.89 12.49 37.96
N HIS A 474 -24.71 11.27 37.47
CA HIS A 474 -24.64 10.07 38.31
C HIS A 474 -23.34 10.05 39.14
N LEU A 475 -22.22 10.50 38.57
CA LEU A 475 -20.97 10.67 39.32
C LEU A 475 -21.11 11.73 40.42
N ASN A 476 -21.77 12.85 40.15
CA ASN A 476 -21.98 13.89 41.15
C ASN A 476 -22.92 13.42 42.27
N LEU A 477 -23.94 12.59 41.98
CA LEU A 477 -24.78 12.00 43.02
C LEU A 477 -23.99 11.11 44.00
N THR A 478 -22.96 10.42 43.51
CA THR A 478 -22.12 9.56 44.35
C THR A 478 -20.97 10.28 45.05
N HIS A 479 -20.54 11.42 44.50
CA HIS A 479 -19.51 12.28 45.08
C HIS A 479 -19.94 13.76 45.13
N PRO A 480 -21.01 14.12 45.87
CA PRO A 480 -21.62 15.45 45.79
C PRO A 480 -20.63 16.59 46.07
N GLY A 481 -20.42 17.44 45.06
CA GLY A 481 -19.58 18.65 45.17
C GLY A 481 -18.08 18.37 45.35
N GLN A 482 -17.63 17.12 45.25
CA GLN A 482 -16.21 16.78 45.44
C GLN A 482 -15.39 17.04 44.18
N TYR A 483 -15.94 16.74 43.00
CA TYR A 483 -15.28 16.86 41.71
C TYR A 483 -16.03 17.84 40.82
N HIS A 484 -15.30 18.52 39.95
CA HIS A 484 -15.83 19.56 39.06
C HIS A 484 -15.84 19.11 37.60
N SER A 485 -14.87 18.28 37.21
CA SER A 485 -14.77 17.75 35.86
C SER A 485 -14.26 16.32 35.85
N TYR A 486 -14.40 15.63 34.73
CA TYR A 486 -13.93 14.26 34.57
C TYR A 486 -13.48 13.95 33.14
N ILE A 487 -12.74 12.85 33.01
CA ILE A 487 -12.41 12.20 31.74
C ILE A 487 -12.65 10.70 31.91
N ALA A 488 -13.42 10.08 31.00
CA ALA A 488 -13.54 8.62 30.98
C ALA A 488 -12.20 7.97 30.60
N ALA A 489 -11.78 6.95 31.35
CA ALA A 489 -10.47 6.32 31.16
C ALA A 489 -10.33 5.62 29.80
N SER A 490 -11.43 5.29 29.12
CA SER A 490 -11.43 4.75 27.77
C SER A 490 -10.75 5.68 26.76
N TYR A 491 -10.91 7.01 26.88
CA TYR A 491 -10.24 7.98 26.00
C TYR A 491 -8.74 8.07 26.27
N VAL A 492 -8.33 7.97 27.54
CA VAL A 492 -6.91 7.90 27.93
C VAL A 492 -6.26 6.66 27.30
N LYS A 493 -6.90 5.49 27.45
CA LYS A 493 -6.44 4.22 26.85
C LYS A 493 -6.48 4.25 25.32
N PHE A 494 -7.42 4.96 24.71
CA PHE A 494 -7.49 5.17 23.26
C PHE A 494 -6.26 5.92 22.73
N VAL A 495 -5.84 6.98 23.42
CA VAL A 495 -4.61 7.72 23.09
C VAL A 495 -3.37 6.85 23.32
N GLU A 496 -3.27 6.19 24.46
CA GLU A 496 -2.11 5.35 24.80
C GLU A 496 -1.97 4.13 23.90
N GLY A 497 -3.09 3.51 23.53
CA GLY A 497 -3.14 2.34 22.67
C GLY A 497 -2.60 2.58 21.26
N ALA A 498 -2.48 3.83 20.82
CA ALA A 498 -1.89 4.24 19.54
C ALA A 498 -0.48 4.87 19.68
N GLY A 499 0.11 4.79 20.89
CA GLY A 499 1.48 5.20 21.15
C GLY A 499 1.68 6.69 21.41
N ALA A 500 0.74 7.33 22.11
CA ALA A 500 0.85 8.71 22.57
C ALA A 500 0.66 8.82 24.08
N ARG A 501 1.02 9.99 24.65
CA ARG A 501 0.90 10.26 26.08
C ARG A 501 -0.20 11.29 26.36
N PRO A 502 -1.15 11.04 27.27
CA PRO A 502 -2.26 11.95 27.50
C PRO A 502 -1.96 13.02 28.57
N VAL A 503 -2.48 14.22 28.35
CA VAL A 503 -2.51 15.36 29.30
C VAL A 503 -3.96 15.82 29.46
N PRO A 504 -4.48 16.01 30.68
CA PRO A 504 -5.81 16.60 30.87
C PRO A 504 -5.81 18.09 30.50
N ILE A 505 -6.81 18.52 29.73
CA ILE A 505 -7.09 19.95 29.50
C ILE A 505 -8.32 20.35 30.31
N TRP A 506 -8.12 21.18 31.34
CA TRP A 506 -9.19 21.67 32.21
C TRP A 506 -10.13 22.67 31.52
N ILE A 507 -11.43 22.53 31.75
CA ILE A 507 -12.44 23.56 31.50
C ILE A 507 -12.29 24.75 32.45
N GLY A 508 -12.99 25.86 32.16
CA GLY A 508 -12.88 27.13 32.90
C GLY A 508 -11.53 27.83 32.75
N GLY A 509 -10.71 27.38 31.80
CA GLY A 509 -9.50 28.05 31.33
C GLY A 509 -9.78 29.44 30.75
N ASN A 510 -8.81 30.36 30.85
CA ASN A 510 -8.82 31.57 30.04
C ASN A 510 -7.99 31.35 28.76
N ASP A 511 -8.05 32.28 27.80
CA ASP A 511 -7.31 32.20 26.54
C ASP A 511 -5.82 31.90 26.73
N SER A 512 -5.15 32.60 27.65
CA SER A 512 -3.72 32.41 27.93
C SER A 512 -3.40 30.99 28.40
N TYR A 513 -4.28 30.37 29.19
CA TYR A 513 -4.10 28.98 29.62
C TYR A 513 -4.23 28.01 28.44
N TYR A 514 -5.22 28.19 27.57
CA TYR A 514 -5.37 27.31 26.41
C TYR A 514 -4.25 27.53 25.38
N GLU A 515 -3.79 28.76 25.16
CA GLU A 515 -2.64 29.06 24.30
C GLU A 515 -1.36 28.38 24.83
N ASP A 516 -1.13 28.46 26.14
CA ASP A 516 0.01 27.82 26.80
C ASP A 516 -0.02 26.29 26.63
N VAL A 517 -1.15 25.64 26.93
CA VAL A 517 -1.27 24.18 26.80
C VAL A 517 -1.15 23.73 25.35
N LEU A 518 -1.83 24.39 24.41
CA LEU A 518 -1.79 24.04 22.99
C LEU A 518 -0.40 24.25 22.37
N SER A 519 0.43 25.13 22.93
CA SER A 519 1.82 25.29 22.50
C SER A 519 2.75 24.13 22.90
N LYS A 520 2.29 23.24 23.80
CA LYS A 520 3.10 22.14 24.38
C LYS A 520 2.65 20.76 23.93
N VAL A 521 1.35 20.59 23.64
CA VAL A 521 0.79 19.32 23.14
C VAL A 521 0.76 19.28 21.61
N ASN A 522 0.57 18.09 21.06
CA ASN A 522 0.66 17.82 19.62
C ASN A 522 -0.71 17.65 18.94
N GLY A 523 -1.79 17.70 19.70
CA GLY A 523 -3.17 17.61 19.22
C GLY A 523 -4.15 17.55 20.39
N VAL A 524 -5.45 17.72 20.11
CA VAL A 524 -6.50 17.70 21.15
C VAL A 524 -7.63 16.74 20.82
N LEU A 525 -7.97 15.88 21.78
CA LEU A 525 -9.14 15.01 21.75
C LEU A 525 -10.28 15.65 22.54
N TRP A 526 -11.43 15.82 21.90
CA TRP A 526 -12.69 16.21 22.52
C TRP A 526 -13.56 14.98 22.74
N PRO A 527 -13.67 14.48 23.99
CA PRO A 527 -14.40 13.25 24.26
C PRO A 527 -15.91 13.42 24.11
N GLY A 528 -16.61 12.29 24.00
CA GLY A 528 -18.06 12.24 24.15
C GLY A 528 -18.49 12.48 25.60
N GLY A 529 -19.77 12.78 25.80
CA GLY A 529 -20.28 13.24 27.09
C GLY A 529 -21.78 13.50 27.08
N SER A 530 -22.26 14.12 28.16
CA SER A 530 -23.69 14.45 28.37
C SER A 530 -23.93 15.89 28.83
N THR A 531 -22.90 16.76 28.73
CA THR A 531 -23.00 18.15 29.15
C THR A 531 -23.74 19.04 28.16
N TYR A 532 -24.19 20.19 28.63
CA TYR A 532 -24.88 21.21 27.83
C TYR A 532 -23.91 22.27 27.32
N PHE A 533 -24.14 22.78 26.11
CA PHE A 533 -23.28 23.82 25.53
C PHE A 533 -23.56 25.24 26.05
N ASN A 534 -24.53 25.42 26.94
CA ASN A 534 -24.89 26.72 27.53
C ASN A 534 -24.27 26.96 28.91
N GLN A 535 -23.41 26.06 29.40
CA GLN A 535 -22.73 26.21 30.68
C GLN A 535 -21.56 27.18 30.54
N SER A 536 -21.59 28.27 31.30
CA SER A 536 -20.48 29.23 31.36
C SER A 536 -19.24 28.60 31.97
N ASP A 537 -18.08 28.95 31.43
CA ASP A 537 -16.77 28.39 31.81
C ASP A 537 -16.71 26.86 31.63
N GLY A 538 -17.60 26.32 30.77
CA GLY A 538 -17.84 24.90 30.58
C GLY A 538 -17.10 24.27 29.41
N TYR A 539 -17.54 23.07 29.04
CA TYR A 539 -16.98 22.29 27.93
C TYR A 539 -17.05 23.03 26.59
N ALA A 540 -18.17 23.72 26.32
CA ALA A 540 -18.34 24.44 25.06
C ALA A 540 -17.46 25.70 24.96
N ASP A 541 -17.35 26.47 26.04
CA ASP A 541 -16.48 27.66 26.10
C ASP A 541 -15.00 27.27 25.92
N ALA A 542 -14.57 26.19 26.58
CA ALA A 542 -13.24 25.61 26.41
C ALA A 542 -13.01 25.16 24.96
N GLY A 543 -13.97 24.44 24.37
CA GLY A 543 -13.92 24.03 22.97
C GLY A 543 -13.83 25.19 22.00
N ALA A 544 -14.60 26.26 22.21
CA ALA A 544 -14.57 27.46 21.38
C ALA A 544 -13.21 28.16 21.43
N ALA A 545 -12.60 28.25 22.63
CA ALA A 545 -11.25 28.79 22.79
C ALA A 545 -10.21 27.91 22.06
N ILE A 546 -10.23 26.60 22.29
CA ILE A 546 -9.32 25.63 21.66
C ILE A 546 -9.47 25.64 20.13
N TYR A 547 -10.70 25.65 19.61
CA TYR A 547 -10.97 25.72 18.17
C TYR A 547 -10.33 26.94 17.53
N ARG A 548 -10.56 28.13 18.11
CA ARG A 548 -10.01 29.39 17.62
C ARG A 548 -8.48 29.41 17.68
N ILE A 549 -7.88 28.90 18.76
CA ILE A 549 -6.43 28.87 18.93
C ILE A 549 -5.80 27.86 17.96
N ALA A 550 -6.36 26.66 17.85
CA ALA A 550 -5.90 25.64 16.89
C ALA A 550 -6.00 26.12 15.44
N LYS A 551 -7.07 26.85 15.10
CA LYS A 551 -7.22 27.49 13.79
C LYS A 551 -6.08 28.48 13.54
N LYS A 552 -5.78 29.36 14.50
CA LYS A 552 -4.62 30.29 14.44
C LYS A 552 -3.26 29.59 14.35
N ILE A 553 -3.09 28.42 14.96
CA ILE A 553 -1.86 27.61 14.83
C ILE A 553 -1.73 27.12 13.39
N ASN A 554 -2.79 26.51 12.83
CA ASN A 554 -2.80 26.04 11.45
C ASN A 554 -2.68 27.17 10.41
N ASP A 555 -3.31 28.32 10.63
CA ASP A 555 -3.19 29.50 9.76
C ASP A 555 -1.74 30.04 9.68
N ARG A 556 -0.92 29.78 10.71
CA ARG A 556 0.53 30.12 10.72
C ARG A 556 1.41 29.05 10.04
N GLY A 557 0.81 28.00 9.49
CA GLY A 557 1.51 26.89 8.84
C GLY A 557 1.99 25.79 9.79
N GLU A 558 1.64 25.86 11.08
CA GLU A 558 1.94 24.82 12.07
C GLU A 558 0.82 23.78 12.08
N TYR A 559 1.14 22.49 11.91
CA TYR A 559 0.11 21.45 11.88
C TYR A 559 -0.44 21.17 13.28
N PHE A 560 -1.76 21.27 13.51
CA PHE A 560 -2.34 20.99 14.83
C PHE A 560 -3.73 20.35 14.75
N PRO A 561 -3.86 19.03 14.99
CA PRO A 561 -5.12 18.31 14.82
C PRO A 561 -6.06 18.37 16.02
N ILE A 562 -7.37 18.31 15.72
CA ILE A 562 -8.45 18.09 16.70
C ILE A 562 -9.25 16.86 16.28
N LEU A 563 -9.56 15.96 17.23
CA LEU A 563 -10.55 14.89 17.02
C LEU A 563 -11.71 15.06 18.01
N GLY A 564 -12.92 15.21 17.47
CA GLY A 564 -14.16 15.19 18.24
C GLY A 564 -14.87 13.83 18.16
N ILE A 565 -15.18 13.24 19.31
CA ILE A 565 -15.92 11.98 19.43
C ILE A 565 -17.30 12.25 20.06
N CYS A 566 -18.38 11.85 19.39
CA CYS A 566 -19.76 12.00 19.87
C CYS A 566 -20.09 13.44 20.28
N LEU A 567 -20.21 13.77 21.58
CA LEU A 567 -20.38 15.15 22.03
C LEU A 567 -19.25 16.08 21.54
N GLY A 568 -18.03 15.59 21.38
CA GLY A 568 -16.92 16.34 20.77
C GLY A 568 -17.13 16.61 19.27
N PHE A 569 -17.76 15.69 18.54
CA PHE A 569 -18.17 15.90 17.14
C PHE A 569 -19.27 16.98 17.07
N GLU A 570 -20.26 16.90 17.96
CA GLU A 570 -21.32 17.89 18.08
C GLU A 570 -20.77 19.28 18.44
N LEU A 571 -19.78 19.32 19.33
CA LEU A 571 -19.12 20.55 19.72
C LEU A 571 -18.36 21.16 18.55
N LEU A 572 -17.68 20.35 17.74
CA LEU A 572 -16.92 20.81 16.58
C LEU A 572 -17.80 21.57 15.58
N THR A 573 -18.97 21.04 15.25
CA THR A 573 -19.88 21.73 14.34
C THR A 573 -20.51 22.94 15.02
N TYR A 574 -20.84 22.86 16.32
CA TYR A 574 -21.42 23.95 17.10
C TYR A 574 -20.50 25.18 17.18
N VAL A 575 -19.21 24.99 17.49
CA VAL A 575 -18.25 26.10 17.57
C VAL A 575 -17.88 26.65 16.20
N ALA A 576 -17.84 25.80 15.16
CA ALA A 576 -17.68 26.26 13.78
C ALA A 576 -18.87 27.13 13.33
N ALA A 577 -20.08 26.81 13.80
CA ALA A 577 -21.29 27.60 13.59
C ALA A 577 -21.40 28.82 14.52
N ASN A 578 -20.31 29.24 15.18
CA ASN A 578 -20.29 30.36 16.13
C ASN A 578 -21.33 30.22 17.27
N GLY A 579 -21.55 29.00 17.76
CA GLY A 579 -22.47 28.73 18.86
C GLY A 579 -23.95 28.69 18.47
N VAL A 580 -24.26 28.58 17.18
CA VAL A 580 -25.63 28.39 16.71
C VAL A 580 -26.03 26.91 16.82
N GLU A 581 -27.07 26.62 17.60
CA GLU A 581 -27.62 25.28 17.78
C GLU A 581 -28.27 24.78 16.48
N HIS A 582 -27.87 23.59 16.04
CA HIS A 582 -28.33 22.97 14.80
C HIS A 582 -28.39 21.44 14.89
N ARG A 583 -28.26 20.88 16.10
CA ARG A 583 -28.40 19.45 16.33
C ARG A 583 -29.87 19.05 16.31
N ASN A 584 -30.15 17.90 15.74
CA ASN A 584 -31.46 17.27 15.75
C ASN A 584 -31.53 16.24 16.87
N VAL A 585 -32.73 16.02 17.42
CA VAL A 585 -32.99 14.88 18.31
C VAL A 585 -32.75 13.57 17.55
N CYS A 586 -32.04 12.64 18.19
CA CYS A 586 -31.61 11.37 17.61
C CYS A 586 -31.80 10.22 18.59
N PHE A 587 -32.32 9.09 18.14
CA PHE A 587 -32.60 7.91 18.97
C PHE A 587 -31.56 6.80 18.75
N SER A 588 -30.28 7.12 18.89
CA SER A 588 -29.17 6.16 18.70
C SER A 588 -28.49 5.75 20.00
N GLN A 589 -29.21 5.79 21.12
CA GLN A 589 -28.68 5.28 22.39
C GLN A 589 -28.57 3.74 22.33
N ASN A 590 -27.38 3.21 22.62
CA ASN A 590 -27.15 1.76 22.72
C ASN A 590 -27.40 1.02 21.40
N GLN A 591 -26.78 1.49 20.32
CA GLN A 591 -26.94 0.95 18.97
C GLN A 591 -25.58 0.69 18.31
N ALA A 592 -25.37 -0.51 17.81
CA ALA A 592 -24.20 -0.85 17.00
C ALA A 592 -24.55 -0.73 15.50
N LEU A 593 -23.75 0.02 14.74
CA LEU A 593 -24.01 0.35 13.33
C LEU A 593 -22.80 0.07 12.43
N ALA A 594 -23.09 -0.29 11.17
CA ALA A 594 -22.13 -0.17 10.07
C ALA A 594 -22.20 1.25 9.51
N LEU A 595 -21.20 1.75 8.80
CA LEU A 595 -21.18 3.07 8.18
C LEU A 595 -21.72 3.05 6.75
N GLU A 596 -22.57 4.02 6.43
CA GLU A 596 -23.02 4.28 5.06
C GLU A 596 -22.10 5.32 4.42
N PHE A 597 -21.01 4.87 3.79
CA PHE A 597 -20.04 5.77 3.15
C PHE A 597 -20.65 6.55 1.97
N LYS A 598 -20.28 7.83 1.85
CA LYS A 598 -20.52 8.63 0.64
C LYS A 598 -19.52 8.22 -0.46
N PRO A 599 -19.85 8.38 -1.75
CA PRO A 599 -18.99 7.90 -2.85
C PRO A 599 -17.54 8.43 -2.83
N ASP A 600 -17.33 9.63 -2.31
CA ASP A 600 -16.03 10.32 -2.28
C ASP A 600 -15.36 10.30 -0.89
N PHE A 601 -15.76 9.38 -0.01
CA PHE A 601 -15.16 9.23 1.33
C PHE A 601 -13.65 8.99 1.28
N ASN A 602 -13.16 8.30 0.24
CA ASN A 602 -11.75 7.98 0.04
C ASN A 602 -10.90 9.20 -0.41
N LYS A 603 -11.51 10.37 -0.64
CA LYS A 603 -10.78 11.62 -0.86
C LYS A 603 -10.51 12.40 0.43
N SER A 604 -10.96 11.86 1.57
CA SER A 604 -10.82 12.48 2.88
C SER A 604 -9.50 12.07 3.53
N ASN A 605 -8.91 12.92 4.37
CA ASN A 605 -7.72 12.54 5.13
C ASN A 605 -8.02 11.35 6.06
N LEU A 606 -9.21 11.33 6.67
CA LEU A 606 -9.66 10.26 7.56
C LEU A 606 -9.78 8.89 6.90
N PHE A 607 -9.96 8.78 5.57
CA PHE A 607 -10.18 7.49 4.89
C PHE A 607 -9.36 7.23 3.63
N GLN A 608 -8.64 8.20 3.07
CA GLN A 608 -7.86 8.02 1.82
C GLN A 608 -6.79 6.92 1.92
N TYR A 609 -6.26 6.69 3.11
CA TYR A 609 -5.28 5.64 3.39
C TYR A 609 -5.84 4.55 4.33
N ALA A 610 -7.17 4.47 4.46
CA ALA A 610 -7.80 3.42 5.25
C ALA A 610 -7.50 2.05 4.61
N PRO A 611 -6.98 1.07 5.39
CA PRO A 611 -6.82 -0.29 4.90
C PRO A 611 -8.14 -0.86 4.38
N SER A 612 -8.10 -1.61 3.26
CA SER A 612 -9.31 -2.11 2.61
C SER A 612 -10.15 -3.00 3.53
N ASP A 613 -9.50 -3.78 4.41
CA ASP A 613 -10.17 -4.59 5.45
C ASP A 613 -10.96 -3.71 6.42
N VAL A 614 -10.39 -2.59 6.87
CA VAL A 614 -11.05 -1.64 7.78
C VAL A 614 -12.27 -1.02 7.10
N VAL A 615 -12.15 -0.62 5.83
CA VAL A 615 -13.27 -0.03 5.06
C VAL A 615 -14.39 -1.05 4.85
N GLU A 616 -14.04 -2.30 4.53
CA GLU A 616 -15.01 -3.37 4.33
C GLU A 616 -15.76 -3.70 5.63
N ILE A 617 -15.04 -3.88 6.74
CA ILE A 617 -15.63 -4.09 8.07
C ILE A 617 -16.58 -2.94 8.41
N LEU A 618 -16.12 -1.69 8.27
CA LEU A 618 -16.93 -0.52 8.56
C LEU A 618 -18.20 -0.48 7.72
N LYS A 619 -18.17 -0.94 6.47
CA LYS A 619 -19.31 -0.94 5.55
C LYS A 619 -20.30 -2.09 5.83
N LEU A 620 -19.79 -3.27 6.17
CA LEU A 620 -20.60 -4.50 6.23
C LEU A 620 -21.03 -4.88 7.64
N GLU A 621 -20.26 -4.50 8.66
CA GLU A 621 -20.44 -4.98 10.02
C GLU A 621 -20.87 -3.89 11.00
N ARG A 622 -21.66 -4.30 11.99
CA ARG A 622 -22.15 -3.42 13.05
C ARG A 622 -21.09 -3.20 14.13
N VAL A 623 -20.02 -2.51 13.78
CA VAL A 623 -18.82 -2.31 14.61
C VAL A 623 -18.72 -0.94 15.28
N THR A 624 -19.59 0.01 14.94
CA THR A 624 -19.54 1.37 15.52
C THR A 624 -20.54 1.54 16.67
N ALA A 625 -20.04 1.84 17.86
CA ALA A 625 -20.84 2.00 19.06
C ALA A 625 -21.49 3.40 19.15
N ASN A 626 -22.82 3.48 19.04
CA ASN A 626 -23.57 4.75 19.11
C ASN A 626 -24.29 4.89 20.46
N PHE A 627 -24.12 6.06 21.09
CA PHE A 627 -24.64 6.40 22.43
C PHE A 627 -25.03 7.88 22.54
N HIS A 628 -25.76 8.41 21.55
CA HIS A 628 -26.14 9.83 21.48
C HIS A 628 -27.66 10.03 21.44
N MET A 629 -28.10 11.17 21.96
CA MET A 629 -29.50 11.68 21.92
C MET A 629 -29.69 12.81 20.92
N PHE A 630 -28.58 13.34 20.42
CA PHE A 630 -28.53 14.41 19.46
C PHE A 630 -27.59 13.98 18.35
N CYS A 631 -27.84 14.45 17.14
CA CYS A 631 -26.97 14.22 16.01
C CYS A 631 -27.00 15.43 15.09
N VAL A 632 -25.99 15.54 14.22
CA VAL A 632 -25.97 16.55 13.16
C VAL A 632 -26.42 15.90 11.85
N THR A 633 -27.33 16.57 11.14
CA THR A 633 -27.81 16.15 9.82
C THR A 633 -27.18 17.02 8.73
N GLU A 634 -27.19 16.55 7.47
CA GLU A 634 -26.70 17.39 6.35
C GLU A 634 -27.55 18.67 6.19
N GLU A 635 -28.84 18.60 6.52
CA GLU A 635 -29.71 19.78 6.58
C GLU A 635 -29.34 20.72 7.74
N GLY A 636 -29.02 20.15 8.90
CA GLY A 636 -28.52 20.90 10.06
C GLY A 636 -27.20 21.63 9.77
N LEU A 637 -26.25 21.00 9.07
CA LEU A 637 -25.03 21.70 8.62
C LEU A 637 -25.34 22.80 7.60
N ARG A 638 -26.30 22.56 6.71
CA ARG A 638 -26.69 23.54 5.69
C ARG A 638 -27.34 24.78 6.30
N SER A 639 -28.18 24.62 7.32
CA SER A 639 -28.87 25.75 7.97
C SER A 639 -27.91 26.74 8.65
N VAL A 640 -26.70 26.29 8.99
CA VAL A 640 -25.63 27.10 9.57
C VAL A 640 -24.47 27.37 8.60
N ASN A 641 -24.67 27.15 7.29
CA ASN A 641 -23.70 27.43 6.22
C ASN A 641 -22.36 26.68 6.34
N LEU A 642 -22.34 25.50 6.97
CA LEU A 642 -21.12 24.71 7.16
C LEU A 642 -20.87 23.63 6.09
N THR A 643 -21.77 23.49 5.12
CA THR A 643 -21.65 22.49 4.02
C THR A 643 -20.35 22.63 3.23
N ASP A 644 -19.87 23.86 3.07
CA ASP A 644 -18.64 24.12 2.32
C ASP A 644 -17.38 24.02 3.18
N GLU A 645 -17.50 24.09 4.51
CA GLU A 645 -16.37 23.99 5.44
C GLU A 645 -16.02 22.54 5.78
N PHE A 646 -17.02 21.65 5.81
CA PHE A 646 -16.84 20.26 6.18
C PHE A 646 -17.11 19.31 5.01
N ARG A 647 -16.27 18.29 4.89
CA ARG A 647 -16.52 17.10 4.06
C ARG A 647 -17.21 16.07 4.95
N VAL A 648 -18.34 15.55 4.49
CA VAL A 648 -19.04 14.42 5.13
C VAL A 648 -18.56 13.13 4.47
N MET A 649 -18.18 12.11 5.24
CA MET A 649 -17.66 10.84 4.68
C MET A 649 -18.61 9.68 4.89
N SER A 650 -19.41 9.67 5.96
CA SER A 650 -20.40 8.62 6.19
C SER A 650 -21.65 9.14 6.88
N LEU A 651 -22.73 8.42 6.65
CA LEU A 651 -24.06 8.65 7.22
C LEU A 651 -24.53 7.41 7.97
N ASN A 652 -25.57 7.57 8.76
CA ASN A 652 -26.27 6.50 9.46
C ASN A 652 -27.74 6.85 9.71
N HIS A 653 -28.50 5.85 10.14
CA HIS A 653 -29.89 6.02 10.57
C HIS A 653 -30.05 5.61 12.04
N ASP A 654 -30.77 6.43 12.80
CA ASP A 654 -31.12 6.12 14.18
C ASP A 654 -32.23 5.06 14.25
N LYS A 655 -32.68 4.73 15.47
CA LYS A 655 -33.76 3.74 15.66
C LYS A 655 -35.11 4.16 15.09
N MET A 656 -35.33 5.45 14.83
CA MET A 656 -36.55 6.02 14.24
C MET A 656 -36.40 6.31 12.75
N GLY A 657 -35.26 5.99 12.14
CA GLY A 657 -34.98 6.23 10.72
C GLY A 657 -34.52 7.65 10.39
N GLN A 658 -34.23 8.50 11.40
CA GLN A 658 -33.59 9.79 11.17
C GLN A 658 -32.18 9.58 10.64
N LYS A 659 -31.91 10.08 9.43
CA LYS A 659 -30.59 10.05 8.83
C LYS A 659 -29.69 11.13 9.45
N PHE A 660 -28.47 10.78 9.81
CA PHE A 660 -27.50 11.66 10.44
C PHE A 660 -26.08 11.43 9.95
N ILE A 661 -25.19 12.39 10.19
CA ILE A 661 -23.77 12.33 9.82
C ILE A 661 -23.02 11.55 10.89
N SER A 662 -22.30 10.50 10.47
CA SER A 662 -21.49 9.67 11.37
C SER A 662 -20.01 9.99 11.34
N THR A 663 -19.49 10.52 10.23
CA THR A 663 -18.12 11.05 10.13
C THR A 663 -18.05 12.29 9.25
N LEU A 664 -17.23 13.26 9.67
CA LEU A 664 -16.89 14.46 8.91
C LEU A 664 -15.47 14.95 9.20
N GLU A 665 -14.91 15.75 8.31
CA GLU A 665 -13.63 16.44 8.51
C GLU A 665 -13.68 17.86 7.94
N HIS A 666 -12.95 18.78 8.55
CA HIS A 666 -12.82 20.14 8.04
C HIS A 666 -11.95 20.15 6.78
N LYS A 667 -12.35 20.88 5.73
CA LYS A 667 -11.64 20.85 4.44
C LYS A 667 -10.27 21.52 4.48
N ASN A 668 -10.11 22.54 5.33
CA ASN A 668 -8.89 23.36 5.40
C ASN A 668 -8.03 23.12 6.65
N TYR A 669 -8.55 22.43 7.67
CA TYR A 669 -7.89 22.26 8.96
C TYR A 669 -7.94 20.79 9.35
N PRO A 670 -6.95 20.26 10.08
CA PRO A 670 -6.94 18.87 10.51
C PRO A 670 -7.89 18.61 11.69
N PHE A 671 -9.16 18.99 11.52
CA PHE A 671 -10.21 18.85 12.51
C PHE A 671 -11.17 17.76 12.03
N TYR A 672 -11.27 16.70 12.83
CA TYR A 672 -11.99 15.48 12.51
C TYR A 672 -13.13 15.27 13.50
N GLY A 673 -14.25 14.75 13.02
CA GLY A 673 -15.38 14.42 13.84
C GLY A 673 -15.91 13.02 13.54
N ILE A 674 -16.14 12.24 14.58
CA ILE A 674 -16.85 10.95 14.52
C ILE A 674 -17.97 10.92 15.56
N GLN A 675 -19.19 10.56 15.15
CA GLN A 675 -20.36 10.57 16.04
C GLN A 675 -20.43 9.34 16.95
N PHE A 676 -19.80 8.23 16.55
CA PHE A 676 -19.73 6.97 17.30
C PHE A 676 -18.47 6.90 18.18
N HIS A 677 -18.41 5.87 19.03
CA HIS A 677 -17.39 5.69 20.07
C HIS A 677 -16.45 4.51 19.80
N PRO A 678 -15.34 4.69 19.05
CA PRO A 678 -14.38 3.60 18.84
C PRO A 678 -13.68 3.16 20.14
N GLU A 679 -13.47 4.08 21.09
CA GLU A 679 -12.80 3.79 22.36
C GLU A 679 -13.55 2.74 23.20
N LYS A 680 -14.88 2.66 23.05
CA LYS A 680 -15.71 1.72 23.80
C LYS A 680 -15.45 0.28 23.40
N ASN A 681 -15.16 0.02 22.12
CA ASN A 681 -14.97 -1.33 21.58
C ASN A 681 -13.85 -2.09 22.30
N LEU A 682 -12.77 -1.40 22.70
CA LEU A 682 -11.65 -2.02 23.42
C LEU A 682 -11.80 -1.95 24.94
N TYR A 683 -12.36 -0.87 25.47
CA TYR A 683 -12.11 -0.49 26.86
C TYR A 683 -13.35 -0.45 27.76
N GLU A 684 -14.57 -0.50 27.22
CA GLU A 684 -15.81 -0.37 28.00
C GLU A 684 -16.67 -1.64 27.97
N TRP A 685 -16.72 -2.38 29.09
CA TRP A 685 -17.25 -3.76 29.14
C TRP A 685 -18.54 -3.89 29.95
N LYS A 686 -19.32 -2.81 30.07
CA LYS A 686 -20.55 -2.85 30.85
C LYS A 686 -21.60 -3.72 30.14
N THR A 687 -21.92 -4.88 30.71
CA THR A 687 -22.78 -5.91 30.10
C THR A 687 -24.20 -5.47 29.77
N SER A 688 -24.69 -4.38 30.39
CA SER A 688 -25.98 -3.78 30.06
C SER A 688 -25.97 -2.94 28.79
N LYS A 689 -24.82 -2.80 28.12
CA LYS A 689 -24.64 -2.00 26.91
C LYS A 689 -24.30 -2.90 25.73
N ASN A 690 -24.86 -2.56 24.56
CA ASN A 690 -24.64 -3.21 23.28
C ASN A 690 -23.41 -2.58 22.60
N ILE A 691 -22.23 -2.89 23.12
CA ILE A 691 -20.94 -2.44 22.60
C ILE A 691 -20.32 -3.61 21.82
N PRO A 692 -19.89 -3.41 20.56
CA PRO A 692 -19.24 -4.45 19.78
C PRO A 692 -17.80 -4.66 20.26
N HIS A 693 -17.48 -5.89 20.65
CA HIS A 693 -16.16 -6.30 21.16
C HIS A 693 -15.46 -7.36 20.28
N GLY A 694 -16.02 -7.65 19.10
CA GLY A 694 -15.44 -8.60 18.15
C GLY A 694 -14.07 -8.15 17.63
N ALA A 695 -13.30 -9.08 17.05
CA ALA A 695 -11.97 -8.78 16.50
C ALA A 695 -12.00 -7.64 15.48
N ASP A 696 -13.03 -7.59 14.64
CA ASP A 696 -13.23 -6.56 13.62
C ASP A 696 -13.57 -5.20 14.24
N ALA A 697 -14.37 -5.19 15.32
CA ALA A 697 -14.66 -3.98 16.09
C ALA A 697 -13.41 -3.40 16.77
N ILE A 698 -12.51 -4.27 17.24
CA ILE A 698 -11.21 -3.88 17.80
C ILE A 698 -10.29 -3.33 16.70
N ARG A 699 -10.22 -4.01 15.55
CA ARG A 699 -9.42 -3.61 14.39
C ARG A 699 -9.78 -2.21 13.90
N VAL A 700 -11.07 -1.92 13.79
CA VAL A 700 -11.60 -0.61 13.38
C VAL A 700 -11.36 0.45 14.45
N ALA A 701 -11.56 0.13 15.72
CA ALA A 701 -11.31 1.09 16.79
C ALA A 701 -9.84 1.50 16.89
N GLN A 702 -8.91 0.55 16.70
CA GLN A 702 -7.48 0.85 16.63
C GLN A 702 -7.15 1.76 15.44
N TYR A 703 -7.81 1.59 14.29
CA TYR A 703 -7.60 2.45 13.12
C TYR A 703 -7.84 3.93 13.44
N PHE A 704 -8.95 4.27 14.10
CA PHE A 704 -9.25 5.67 14.44
C PHE A 704 -8.23 6.26 15.45
N ALA A 705 -7.75 5.44 16.37
CA ALA A 705 -6.69 5.85 17.30
C ALA A 705 -5.38 6.12 16.56
N ASP A 706 -4.94 5.16 15.74
CA ASP A 706 -3.70 5.27 14.95
C ASP A 706 -3.75 6.46 14.01
N PHE A 707 -4.87 6.68 13.31
CA PHE A 707 -5.07 7.83 12.45
C PHE A 707 -4.82 9.14 13.20
N PHE A 708 -5.51 9.36 14.32
CA PHE A 708 -5.42 10.62 15.06
C PHE A 708 -4.03 10.85 15.66
N ILE A 709 -3.40 9.80 16.20
CA ILE A 709 -2.03 9.93 16.73
C ILE A 709 -1.04 10.21 15.59
N ASN A 710 -1.19 9.58 14.43
CA ASN A 710 -0.34 9.87 13.28
C ASN A 710 -0.48 11.32 12.78
N GLU A 711 -1.68 11.90 12.84
CA GLU A 711 -1.89 13.32 12.58
C GLU A 711 -1.14 14.20 13.58
N ALA A 712 -1.14 13.82 14.86
CA ALA A 712 -0.42 14.56 15.91
C ALA A 712 1.11 14.45 15.79
N ARG A 713 1.65 13.36 15.23
CA ARG A 713 3.11 13.21 14.99
C ARG A 713 3.67 14.27 14.04
N ARG A 714 2.82 14.95 13.27
CA ARG A 714 3.20 16.02 12.34
C ARG A 714 3.37 17.39 13.03
N ASN A 715 3.08 17.45 14.32
CA ASN A 715 3.29 18.62 15.16
C ASN A 715 4.57 18.44 16.02
N THR A 716 5.43 19.46 16.04
CA THR A 716 6.72 19.44 16.77
C THR A 716 6.69 20.18 18.12
N HIS A 717 5.51 20.55 18.62
CA HIS A 717 5.34 21.15 19.94
C HIS A 717 5.86 20.21 21.02
N ARG A 718 6.33 20.82 22.11
CA ARG A 718 6.92 20.12 23.24
C ARG A 718 6.87 21.00 24.47
N PHE A 719 6.87 20.38 25.63
CA PHE A 719 7.04 21.08 26.90
C PHE A 719 8.43 21.73 26.97
N SER A 720 8.54 22.80 27.77
CA SER A 720 9.79 23.56 27.88
C SER A 720 10.88 22.78 28.63
N SER A 721 10.47 21.87 29.53
CA SER A 721 11.36 21.00 30.29
C SER A 721 10.73 19.61 30.51
N PRO A 722 11.55 18.55 30.66
CA PRO A 722 11.07 17.23 31.03
C PRO A 722 10.28 17.20 32.34
N GLN A 723 10.64 18.05 33.31
CA GLN A 723 9.95 18.14 34.61
C GLN A 723 8.53 18.68 34.45
N GLU A 724 8.36 19.72 33.64
CA GLU A 724 7.04 20.28 33.33
C GLU A 724 6.17 19.25 32.61
N GLU A 725 6.77 18.51 31.67
CA GLU A 725 6.09 17.40 30.98
C GLU A 725 5.64 16.33 31.97
N GLU A 726 6.56 15.79 32.78
CA GLU A 726 6.28 14.73 33.76
C GLU A 726 5.16 15.12 34.72
N GLN A 727 5.12 16.38 35.18
CA GLN A 727 4.07 16.87 36.06
C GLN A 727 2.72 17.01 35.35
N SER A 728 2.71 17.34 34.05
CA SER A 728 1.49 17.60 33.29
C SER A 728 0.76 16.33 32.81
N LEU A 729 1.44 15.18 32.81
CA LEU A 729 0.89 13.94 32.29
C LEU A 729 -0.28 13.40 33.14
N MET A 730 -1.20 12.70 32.47
CA MET A 730 -2.34 12.01 33.10
C MET A 730 -1.92 11.01 34.19
N TYR A 731 -0.69 10.52 34.14
CA TYR A 731 -0.10 9.56 35.10
C TYR A 731 -0.11 10.05 36.55
N ASN A 732 -0.22 11.36 36.78
CA ASN A 732 -0.26 11.96 38.12
C ASN A 732 -1.64 11.89 38.79
N TYR A 733 -2.68 11.41 38.09
CA TYR A 733 -4.05 11.42 38.58
C TYR A 733 -4.57 10.00 38.83
N PRO A 734 -5.30 9.78 39.95
CA PRO A 734 -5.86 8.46 40.22
C PRO A 734 -7.09 8.20 39.34
N VAL A 735 -7.16 6.98 38.81
CA VAL A 735 -8.35 6.47 38.12
C VAL A 735 -9.29 5.76 39.10
N THR A 736 -10.60 6.05 39.03
CA THR A 736 -11.61 5.45 39.92
C THR A 736 -12.47 4.46 39.15
N TYR A 737 -12.77 3.29 39.74
CA TYR A 737 -13.74 2.35 39.19
C TYR A 737 -15.17 2.83 39.47
N THR A 738 -15.84 3.34 38.44
CA THR A 738 -17.10 4.08 38.52
C THR A 738 -18.34 3.31 38.06
N ALA A 739 -18.17 2.15 37.43
CA ALA A 739 -19.31 1.36 36.94
C ALA A 739 -20.30 0.93 38.05
N PRO A 740 -19.87 0.50 39.26
CA PRO A 740 -20.78 0.17 40.36
C PRO A 740 -21.64 1.34 40.84
N GLN A 741 -21.17 2.58 40.64
CA GLN A 741 -21.82 3.83 41.05
C GLN A 741 -22.84 4.33 40.02
N GLY A 742 -23.19 3.52 39.02
CA GLY A 742 -24.17 3.87 38.00
C GLY A 742 -23.61 4.57 36.76
N SER A 743 -22.32 4.91 36.75
CA SER A 743 -21.65 5.56 35.61
C SER A 743 -21.79 4.76 34.31
N ALA A 744 -21.85 5.47 33.18
CA ALA A 744 -21.81 4.87 31.85
C ALA A 744 -20.44 4.24 31.49
N PHE A 745 -19.40 4.55 32.28
CA PHE A 745 -18.03 4.11 32.07
C PHE A 745 -17.54 3.19 33.19
N LEU A 746 -16.66 2.25 32.86
CA LEU A 746 -15.97 1.40 33.83
C LEU A 746 -15.14 2.25 34.78
N GLN A 747 -14.36 3.16 34.24
CA GLN A 747 -13.38 3.94 34.98
C GLN A 747 -13.39 5.41 34.54
N CYS A 748 -13.26 6.33 35.50
CA CYS A 748 -13.10 7.75 35.23
C CYS A 748 -11.94 8.35 36.04
N TYR A 749 -11.24 9.28 35.43
CA TYR A 749 -10.43 10.28 36.13
C TYR A 749 -11.36 11.43 36.52
N MET A 750 -11.34 11.83 37.79
CA MET A 750 -12.20 12.90 38.31
C MET A 750 -11.33 13.98 38.94
N PHE A 751 -11.59 15.23 38.58
CA PHE A 751 -10.72 16.36 38.91
C PHE A 751 -11.44 17.38 39.80
N LYS A 752 -10.72 17.90 40.79
CA LYS A 752 -11.12 19.02 41.65
C LYS A 752 -10.74 20.34 40.99
N LYS A 753 -11.40 21.43 41.40
CA LYS A 753 -11.09 22.78 40.89
C LYS A 753 -9.62 23.19 41.08
N ASN A 754 -9.02 22.76 42.19
CA ASN A 754 -7.63 23.10 42.54
C ASN A 754 -6.59 22.23 41.82
N ASP A 755 -6.99 21.14 41.16
CA ASP A 755 -6.05 20.28 40.43
C ASP A 755 -5.41 21.04 39.25
N ARG A 756 -6.09 22.06 38.74
CA ARG A 756 -5.56 23.01 37.75
C ARG A 756 -4.42 23.89 38.29
N SER A 757 -4.44 24.21 39.59
CA SER A 757 -3.49 25.15 40.20
C SER A 757 -2.14 24.55 40.60
N PHE A 758 -2.02 23.22 40.59
CA PHE A 758 -0.78 22.55 40.98
C PHE A 758 0.41 22.87 40.05
N HIS A 759 0.15 23.38 38.84
CA HIS A 759 1.17 23.81 37.87
C HIS A 759 1.60 25.28 37.98
N ARG A 760 1.05 26.08 38.89
CA ARG A 760 1.46 27.49 39.08
C ARG A 760 2.44 27.74 40.24
N ASN A 761 2.61 26.79 41.16
CA ASN A 761 3.30 27.02 42.44
C ASN A 761 4.65 26.30 42.60
N VAL A 762 5.31 25.94 41.50
CA VAL A 762 6.71 25.46 41.51
C VAL A 762 7.55 26.38 40.63
N LEU A 763 7.77 27.60 41.11
CA LEU A 763 8.81 28.52 40.67
C LEU A 763 9.67 28.90 41.88
#